data_AF-A0A2C5ZBK3-F1
#
_entry.id   AF-A0A2C5ZBK3-F1
#
_cell.length_a   1.000
_cell.length_b   1.000
_cell.length_c   1.000
_cell.angle_alpha   90.00
_cell.angle_beta   90.00
_cell.angle_gamma   90.00
#
_symmetry.space_group_name_H-M   'P 1'
#
loop_
_entity.id
_entity.type
_entity.pdbx_description
1 polymer ?
#
loop_
_entity_poly.entity_id
_entity_poly.type
_entity_poly.pdbx_seq_one_letter_code
_entity_poly.pdbx_strand_id
1 'polypeptide(L)'
;MAASPAASSRRSAASSAASLRRSMDKQPAVVSADALVSHLLVAKRSLSSMALVLRANEIATAARTAHEDEVMLAAHMQFLAGSMADQVEILMRVRRALHATYDWGKRDFKKLVRAMDDVDGKLAMTMEMLRGTEVQDEMRPAGEERRNLLDFVDETGVHAMREAMKQSIEELQGIQQSFDGDLLRFDTDMRDLKKVTMTDTQPAGEGDAKTSLELLLELEEHSATMAQLLASLTKHFDMCVTAMRTTEGAAAALARRRAAEVTQSQSGDGVSISGVMTEEAGGSGSGDLEPETAEERAEMVRVVTQDAHEVDDVVREIQQRLAEMERSSATLDDQRRRTAEKHGRCRSAFWALSDVGGRLGDYVAAEADFRGRWEAEKDVVSERLREMGSMRDFYEGYGSAYASLLLELERRRVQLGIIKSNVITDTQPIMATEKKPDLTSGTTTPSPPTALERRLSARHLQFIAIGGTIGTGLFLGIGPALAKSGPASLLLAFILIGAVSYSVMTALAEMAAYMPVTGAFTVYASRFIDPSVGFAMGWILLISWSLTLAVELVAAGLIIQYWDASLNVGIWIAVFLVVFTAANLLPIRWFGELEMWFSLIKVIFIIGFVIFAACFNAGGVGSQGYLGFRYWRDPGAFAEYLVPGATGRFVGFWAVLVVAGFTYQGTELVAIGAGETRDPAKEIPSAIRWTYYGIVSLFLATVLFVGIDVPYNNPDLSSTNAQNAKDASASPLVIIARIGGVETLSHLINAVLLTAVLSAANSDIYSSSRIMIALADEGHAPAWVQRTNKYGTPYFAVLFCSAFGLFGFLKLSSESGVEVFAWLVHITAIAGFVTWALINLCHLRFMSVLRCKGLSRESLPYKAPFQPWLSVFGLVLNVLILLTSGFTVFIEWKWKDFLAAYVSIAIFFVFLVVHKVIYRTRPVKLDEVELSTS
;
A
#
# COMPACT_ATOMS: atom_id res chain seq x y z
N MET A 1 12.80 3.12 -32.56
CA MET A 1 13.83 4.14 -32.80
C MET A 1 14.84 3.55 -33.77
N ALA A 2 14.84 4.04 -35.01
CA ALA A 2 15.83 3.66 -36.02
C ALA A 2 17.05 4.58 -35.88
N ALA A 3 18.23 4.00 -35.69
CA ALA A 3 19.50 4.69 -35.82
C ALA A 3 20.45 3.78 -36.59
N SER A 4 20.83 4.26 -37.77
CA SER A 4 21.89 3.73 -38.62
C SER A 4 23.26 3.92 -37.96
N PRO A 5 24.26 3.13 -38.37
CA PRO A 5 25.54 3.74 -38.68
C PRO A 5 26.03 3.37 -40.08
N ALA A 6 26.62 4.37 -40.72
CA ALA A 6 27.32 4.30 -41.98
C ALA A 6 28.70 3.65 -41.81
N ALA A 7 29.07 2.80 -42.76
CA ALA A 7 30.47 2.47 -43.04
C ALA A 7 30.71 2.52 -44.55
N SER A 8 31.85 3.09 -44.88
CA SER A 8 32.26 3.64 -46.16
C SER A 8 32.73 2.59 -47.19
N SER A 9 32.24 2.68 -48.42
CA SER A 9 32.96 2.15 -49.60
C SER A 9 32.67 2.96 -50.87
N ARG A 10 32.93 4.28 -50.83
CA ARG A 10 33.20 5.04 -52.06
C ARG A 10 34.69 4.95 -52.39
N ARG A 11 35.08 3.97 -53.20
CA ARG A 11 36.23 4.07 -54.12
C ARG A 11 36.19 2.95 -55.16
N SER A 12 36.36 3.38 -56.42
CA SER A 12 36.76 2.63 -57.63
C SER A 12 35.72 1.94 -58.53
N ALA A 13 34.48 2.43 -58.63
CA ALA A 13 33.59 2.09 -59.78
C ALA A 13 33.94 2.84 -61.10
N ALA A 14 35.17 3.36 -61.25
CA ALA A 14 35.59 4.14 -62.41
C ALA A 14 36.88 3.64 -63.09
N SER A 15 37.40 2.46 -62.71
CA SER A 15 38.60 1.87 -63.34
C SER A 15 38.34 0.59 -64.15
N SER A 16 37.16 -0.04 -64.02
CA SER A 16 36.82 -1.28 -64.74
C SER A 16 36.24 -1.06 -66.15
N ALA A 17 35.81 0.15 -66.51
CA ALA A 17 35.30 0.43 -67.87
C ALA A 17 36.40 0.83 -68.88
N ALA A 18 37.61 1.14 -68.41
CA ALA A 18 38.74 1.55 -69.25
C ALA A 18 39.76 0.42 -69.52
N SER A 19 39.74 -0.66 -68.73
CA SER A 19 40.57 -1.86 -68.97
C SER A 19 39.93 -2.84 -69.96
N LEU A 20 38.62 -2.76 -70.19
CA LEU A 20 37.87 -3.60 -71.14
C LEU A 20 38.07 -3.27 -72.63
N ARG A 21 38.80 -2.19 -72.98
CA ARG A 21 39.10 -1.81 -74.38
C ARG A 21 40.55 -2.02 -74.81
N ARG A 22 41.39 -2.65 -73.99
CA ARG A 22 42.83 -2.84 -74.31
C ARG A 22 43.35 -4.28 -74.20
N SER A 23 42.49 -5.27 -74.44
CA SER A 23 42.92 -6.68 -74.55
C SER A 23 42.37 -7.44 -75.76
N MET A 24 41.87 -6.75 -76.79
CA MET A 24 41.42 -7.40 -78.03
C MET A 24 42.58 -7.69 -79.01
N ASP A 25 43.74 -8.13 -78.51
CA ASP A 25 44.83 -8.55 -79.41
C ASP A 25 45.84 -9.50 -78.74
N LYS A 26 45.34 -10.59 -78.14
CA LYS A 26 46.14 -11.79 -77.87
C LYS A 26 45.33 -13.02 -78.26
N GLN A 27 45.86 -13.78 -79.21
CA GLN A 27 45.38 -15.13 -79.55
C GLN A 27 45.22 -15.97 -78.26
N PRO A 28 44.16 -16.80 -78.15
CA PRO A 28 43.95 -17.63 -76.98
C PRO A 28 45.11 -18.62 -76.86
N ALA A 29 45.77 -18.63 -75.70
CA ALA A 29 46.73 -19.67 -75.37
C ALA A 29 45.98 -21.01 -75.38
N VAL A 30 46.38 -21.92 -76.26
CA VAL A 30 45.83 -23.29 -76.31
C VAL A 30 46.21 -23.98 -75.00
N VAL A 31 45.27 -24.07 -74.07
CA VAL A 31 45.46 -24.82 -72.82
C VAL A 31 45.66 -26.29 -73.18
N SER A 32 46.73 -26.90 -72.70
CA SER A 32 47.02 -28.30 -73.03
C SER A 32 46.04 -29.22 -72.32
N ALA A 33 45.61 -30.28 -73.01
CA ALA A 33 44.72 -31.29 -72.44
C ALA A 33 45.25 -31.90 -71.13
N ASP A 34 46.58 -32.00 -70.96
CA ASP A 34 47.22 -32.49 -69.73
C ASP A 34 47.07 -31.52 -68.54
N ALA A 35 47.00 -30.20 -68.78
CA ALA A 35 46.77 -29.21 -67.74
C ALA A 35 45.34 -29.32 -67.18
N LEU A 36 44.34 -29.47 -68.05
CA LEU A 36 42.94 -29.67 -67.65
C LEU A 36 42.74 -30.97 -66.86
N VAL A 37 43.44 -32.05 -67.24
CA VAL A 37 43.45 -33.29 -66.44
C VAL A 37 44.04 -33.04 -65.05
N SER A 38 45.06 -32.20 -64.93
CA SER A 38 45.65 -31.84 -63.63
C SER A 38 44.69 -31.04 -62.76
N HIS A 39 43.99 -30.06 -63.33
CA HIS A 39 43.01 -29.26 -62.61
C HIS A 39 41.81 -30.09 -62.15
N LEU A 40 41.34 -31.04 -62.98
CA LEU A 40 40.29 -31.98 -62.59
C LEU A 40 40.67 -32.87 -61.40
N LEU A 41 41.93 -33.31 -61.31
CA LEU A 41 42.39 -34.14 -60.19
C LEU A 41 42.53 -33.34 -58.90
N VAL A 42 43.01 -32.09 -58.98
CA VAL A 42 43.03 -31.17 -57.84
C VAL A 42 41.61 -30.88 -57.35
N ALA A 43 40.69 -30.58 -58.28
CA ALA A 43 39.27 -30.40 -57.96
C ALA A 43 38.66 -31.67 -57.31
N LYS A 44 38.94 -32.87 -57.82
CA LYS A 44 38.48 -34.14 -57.20
C LYS A 44 39.03 -34.32 -55.79
N ARG A 45 40.33 -34.06 -55.58
CA ARG A 45 40.97 -34.15 -54.26
C ARG A 45 40.35 -33.16 -53.28
N SER A 46 40.00 -31.96 -53.74
CA SER A 46 39.36 -30.92 -52.92
C SER A 46 38.00 -31.35 -52.36
N LEU A 47 37.26 -32.24 -53.04
CA LEU A 47 35.97 -32.77 -52.56
C LEU A 47 36.08 -33.66 -51.32
N SER A 48 37.29 -34.14 -50.97
CA SER A 48 37.53 -34.80 -49.69
C SER A 48 37.27 -33.88 -48.48
N SER A 49 37.23 -32.55 -48.70
CA SER A 49 36.82 -31.56 -47.69
C SER A 49 35.36 -31.72 -47.23
N MET A 50 34.54 -32.50 -47.94
CA MET A 50 33.18 -32.86 -47.52
C MET A 50 33.15 -33.45 -46.10
N ALA A 51 34.14 -34.26 -45.71
CA ALA A 51 34.23 -34.81 -44.36
C ALA A 51 34.43 -33.72 -43.27
N LEU A 52 35.15 -32.65 -43.61
CA LEU A 52 35.37 -31.50 -42.72
C LEU A 52 34.10 -30.67 -42.56
N VAL A 53 33.33 -30.50 -43.64
CA VAL A 53 32.04 -29.80 -43.59
C VAL A 53 30.99 -30.60 -42.82
N LEU A 54 30.98 -31.93 -42.95
CA LEU A 54 30.13 -32.79 -42.13
C LEU A 54 30.47 -32.64 -40.64
N ARG A 55 31.76 -32.62 -40.29
CA ARG A 55 32.22 -32.38 -38.92
C ARG A 55 31.81 -31.00 -38.39
N ALA A 56 31.90 -29.95 -39.21
CA ALA A 56 31.42 -28.62 -38.84
C ALA A 56 29.92 -28.61 -38.56
N ASN A 57 29.12 -29.33 -39.35
CA ASN A 57 27.68 -29.48 -39.11
C ASN A 57 27.38 -30.24 -37.80
N GLU A 58 28.14 -31.29 -37.47
CA GLU A 58 28.05 -31.95 -36.16
C GLU A 58 28.33 -31.00 -35.00
N ILE A 59 29.36 -30.14 -35.12
CA ILE A 59 29.71 -29.16 -34.09
C ILE A 59 28.60 -28.11 -33.94
N ALA A 60 28.07 -27.57 -35.04
CA ALA A 60 27.00 -26.59 -34.99
C ALA A 60 25.70 -27.17 -34.39
N THR A 61 25.34 -28.40 -34.76
CA THR A 61 24.17 -29.09 -34.18
C THR A 61 24.36 -29.39 -32.70
N ALA A 62 25.54 -29.85 -32.27
CA ALA A 62 25.86 -30.04 -30.86
C ALA A 62 25.80 -28.71 -30.07
N ALA A 63 26.33 -27.63 -30.63
CA ALA A 63 26.28 -26.30 -30.01
C ALA A 63 24.86 -25.78 -29.80
N ARG A 64 23.94 -26.00 -30.76
CA ARG A 64 22.52 -25.66 -30.59
C ARG A 64 21.93 -26.40 -29.38
N THR A 65 22.14 -27.71 -29.28
CA THR A 65 21.63 -28.50 -28.13
C THR A 65 22.25 -28.05 -26.81
N ALA A 66 23.54 -27.71 -26.80
CA ALA A 66 24.22 -27.22 -25.61
C ALA A 66 23.70 -25.86 -25.15
N HIS A 67 23.38 -24.96 -26.08
CA HIS A 67 22.78 -23.67 -25.78
C HIS A 67 21.34 -23.81 -25.25
N GLU A 68 20.52 -24.68 -25.86
CA GLU A 68 19.17 -24.98 -25.36
C GLU A 68 19.19 -25.48 -23.90
N ASP A 69 20.09 -26.41 -23.57
CA ASP A 69 20.28 -26.92 -22.21
C ASP A 69 20.75 -25.82 -21.25
N GLU A 70 21.65 -24.94 -21.68
CA GLU A 70 22.11 -23.81 -20.87
C GLU A 70 20.98 -22.82 -20.56
N VAL A 71 20.19 -22.44 -21.57
CA VAL A 71 19.04 -21.53 -21.41
C VAL A 71 18.01 -22.13 -20.46
N MET A 72 17.72 -23.42 -20.56
CA MET A 72 16.83 -24.10 -19.62
C MET A 72 17.38 -24.10 -18.19
N LEU A 73 18.67 -24.41 -17.99
CA LEU A 73 19.31 -24.38 -16.67
C LEU A 73 19.32 -22.97 -16.07
N ALA A 74 19.57 -21.94 -16.89
CA ALA A 74 19.54 -20.55 -16.47
C ALA A 74 18.12 -20.12 -16.06
N ALA A 75 17.10 -20.51 -16.83
CA ALA A 75 15.70 -20.23 -16.50
C ALA A 75 15.27 -20.93 -15.20
N HIS A 76 15.60 -22.21 -15.01
CA HIS A 76 15.35 -22.93 -13.75
C HIS A 76 16.06 -22.27 -12.57
N MET A 77 17.31 -21.84 -12.74
CA MET A 77 18.07 -21.14 -11.72
C MET A 77 17.42 -19.80 -11.36
N GLN A 78 16.97 -19.01 -12.34
CA GLN A 78 16.31 -17.73 -12.10
C GLN A 78 14.98 -17.92 -11.35
N PHE A 79 14.20 -18.93 -11.74
CA PHE A 79 12.96 -19.28 -11.04
C PHE A 79 13.21 -19.71 -9.59
N LEU A 80 14.17 -20.61 -9.36
CA LEU A 80 14.55 -21.05 -8.01
C LEU A 80 15.08 -19.90 -7.17
N ALA A 81 15.94 -19.04 -7.73
CA ALA A 81 16.47 -17.87 -7.04
C ALA A 81 15.37 -16.89 -6.62
N GLY A 82 14.39 -16.62 -7.50
CA GLY A 82 13.22 -15.81 -7.16
C GLY A 82 12.39 -16.41 -6.04
N SER A 83 12.03 -17.70 -6.15
CA SER A 83 11.25 -18.39 -5.11
C SER A 83 11.98 -18.47 -3.76
N MET A 84 13.31 -18.65 -3.77
CA MET A 84 14.12 -18.66 -2.56
C MET A 84 14.18 -17.28 -1.90
N ALA A 85 14.30 -16.21 -2.69
CA ALA A 85 14.31 -14.84 -2.17
C ALA A 85 13.01 -14.52 -1.40
N ASP A 86 11.86 -14.86 -1.99
CA ASP A 86 10.55 -14.67 -1.36
C ASP A 86 10.42 -15.47 -0.06
N GLN A 87 10.84 -16.74 -0.07
CA GLN A 87 10.78 -17.60 1.11
C GLN A 87 11.73 -17.16 2.24
N VAL A 88 12.95 -16.71 1.89
CA VAL A 88 13.88 -16.12 2.87
C VAL A 88 13.31 -14.84 3.47
N GLU A 89 12.61 -14.02 2.67
CA GLU A 89 11.94 -12.83 3.18
C GLU A 89 10.85 -13.18 4.21
N ILE A 90 10.04 -14.21 3.93
CA ILE A 90 9.03 -14.72 4.85
C ILE A 90 9.68 -15.20 6.15
N LEU A 91 10.73 -16.02 6.08
CA LEU A 91 11.47 -16.48 7.27
C LEU A 91 12.03 -15.31 8.09
N MET A 92 12.52 -14.25 7.43
CA MET A 92 12.99 -13.03 8.11
C MET A 92 11.86 -12.23 8.76
N ARG A 93 10.63 -12.28 8.21
CA ARG A 93 9.44 -11.72 8.86
C ARG A 93 9.05 -12.54 10.10
N VAL A 94 9.04 -13.87 10.00
CA VAL A 94 8.76 -14.76 11.15
C VAL A 94 9.80 -14.56 12.25
N ARG A 95 11.08 -14.50 11.90
CA ARG A 95 12.18 -14.18 12.83
C ARG A 95 11.90 -12.92 13.65
N ARG A 96 11.52 -11.84 12.96
CA ARG A 96 11.22 -10.55 13.61
C ARG A 96 10.00 -10.65 14.52
N ALA A 97 8.98 -11.42 14.14
CA ALA A 97 7.80 -11.64 14.96
C ALA A 97 8.13 -12.41 16.25
N LEU A 98 8.86 -13.52 16.16
CA LEU A 98 9.28 -14.32 17.31
C LEU A 98 10.11 -13.50 18.30
N HIS A 99 11.12 -12.77 17.80
CA HIS A 99 11.94 -11.85 18.62
C HIS A 99 11.09 -10.75 19.26
N ALA A 100 10.15 -10.16 18.52
CA ALA A 100 9.26 -9.13 19.07
C ALA A 100 8.35 -9.67 20.20
N THR A 101 7.87 -10.91 20.08
CA THR A 101 7.08 -11.59 21.13
C THR A 101 7.92 -11.87 22.37
N TYR A 102 9.17 -12.33 22.21
CA TYR A 102 10.11 -12.51 23.32
C TYR A 102 10.41 -11.18 24.04
N ASP A 103 10.73 -10.12 23.29
CA ASP A 103 11.00 -8.78 23.83
C ASP A 103 9.77 -8.14 24.49
N TRP A 104 8.58 -8.45 23.98
CA TRP A 104 7.33 -8.08 24.65
C TRP A 104 7.21 -8.77 26.01
N GLY A 105 7.40 -10.09 26.07
CA GLY A 105 7.34 -10.86 27.32
C GLY A 105 8.33 -10.33 28.36
N LYS A 106 9.58 -10.07 27.97
CA LYS A 106 10.60 -9.48 28.86
C LYS A 106 10.21 -8.11 29.42
N ARG A 107 9.59 -7.26 28.61
CA ARG A 107 9.10 -5.94 29.03
C ARG A 107 7.89 -6.05 29.94
N ASP A 108 6.97 -6.98 29.66
CA ASP A 108 5.78 -7.21 30.47
C ASP A 108 6.15 -7.81 31.83
N PHE A 109 7.08 -8.77 31.87
CA PHE A 109 7.66 -9.32 33.10
C PHE A 109 8.17 -8.22 34.03
N LYS A 110 8.97 -7.30 33.49
CA LYS A 110 9.51 -6.17 34.27
C LYS A 110 8.41 -5.25 34.83
N LYS A 111 7.28 -5.11 34.14
CA LYS A 111 6.14 -4.34 34.64
C LYS A 111 5.40 -5.09 35.73
N LEU A 112 5.18 -6.39 35.55
CA LEU A 112 4.55 -7.25 36.55
C LEU A 112 5.34 -7.24 37.84
N VAL A 113 6.65 -7.52 37.81
CA VAL A 113 7.52 -7.49 38.99
C VAL A 113 7.44 -6.14 39.72
N ARG A 114 7.48 -5.01 38.99
CA ARG A 114 7.33 -3.68 39.62
C ARG A 114 5.97 -3.47 40.28
N ALA A 115 4.89 -3.98 39.70
CA ALA A 115 3.56 -3.89 40.29
C ALA A 115 3.48 -4.77 41.55
N MET A 116 4.09 -5.95 41.52
CA MET A 116 4.20 -6.84 42.69
C MET A 116 4.97 -6.18 43.83
N ASP A 117 6.15 -5.61 43.53
CA ASP A 117 6.97 -4.91 44.52
C ASP A 117 6.24 -3.70 45.12
N ASP A 118 5.48 -2.94 44.32
CA ASP A 118 4.73 -1.76 44.80
C ASP A 118 3.58 -2.14 45.73
N VAL A 119 2.80 -3.18 45.39
CA VAL A 119 1.71 -3.65 46.26
C VAL A 119 2.27 -4.27 47.53
N ASP A 120 3.34 -5.06 47.44
CA ASP A 120 3.98 -5.67 48.62
C ASP A 120 4.61 -4.61 49.53
N GLY A 121 5.28 -3.61 48.95
CA GLY A 121 5.85 -2.49 49.70
C GLY A 121 4.79 -1.70 50.46
N LYS A 122 3.64 -1.43 49.83
CA LYS A 122 2.50 -0.77 50.51
C LYS A 122 1.93 -1.61 51.64
N LEU A 123 1.72 -2.90 51.41
CA LEU A 123 1.25 -3.81 52.45
C LEU A 123 2.23 -3.88 53.62
N ALA A 124 3.54 -3.96 53.36
CA ALA A 124 4.57 -3.94 54.39
C ALA A 124 4.53 -2.66 55.23
N MET A 125 4.33 -1.50 54.62
CA MET A 125 4.16 -0.23 55.34
C MET A 125 2.91 -0.24 56.24
N THR A 126 1.79 -0.78 55.77
CA THR A 126 0.58 -0.93 56.59
C THR A 126 0.82 -1.87 57.76
N MET A 127 1.54 -2.98 57.56
CA MET A 127 1.88 -3.91 58.64
C MET A 127 2.80 -3.29 59.69
N GLU A 128 3.77 -2.47 59.27
CA GLU A 128 4.65 -1.74 60.19
C GLU A 128 3.88 -0.67 60.98
N MET A 129 2.92 0.01 60.34
CA MET A 129 2.02 0.94 61.03
C MET A 129 1.21 0.24 62.13
N LEU A 130 0.66 -0.95 61.84
CA LEU A 130 -0.07 -1.74 62.84
C LEU A 130 0.85 -2.23 63.97
N ARG A 131 2.08 -2.62 63.67
CA ARG A 131 3.10 -3.03 64.65
C ARG A 131 3.46 -1.89 65.61
N GLY A 132 3.61 -0.68 65.08
CA GLY A 132 3.96 0.52 65.86
C GLY A 132 2.81 1.11 66.67
N THR A 133 1.57 0.63 66.46
CA THR A 133 0.38 1.15 67.15
C THR A 133 0.04 0.27 68.37
N GLU A 134 0.40 0.73 69.57
CA GLU A 134 0.07 0.04 70.82
C GLU A 134 -1.42 0.16 71.18
N VAL A 135 -1.98 -0.89 71.76
CA VAL A 135 -3.35 -0.88 72.30
C VAL A 135 -3.37 -0.19 73.66
N GLN A 136 -4.15 0.89 73.82
CA GLN A 136 -4.27 1.61 75.10
C GLN A 136 -4.75 0.72 76.26
N ASP A 137 -4.20 0.95 77.45
CA ASP A 137 -4.39 0.15 78.66
C ASP A 137 -5.86 -0.01 79.07
N GLU A 138 -6.72 0.95 78.72
CA GLU A 138 -8.13 0.99 79.10
C GLU A 138 -9.06 0.23 78.14
N MET A 139 -8.57 -0.10 76.94
CA MET A 139 -9.27 -1.00 76.01
C MET A 139 -8.85 -2.46 76.20
N ARG A 140 -8.00 -2.73 77.20
CA ARG A 140 -7.50 -4.06 77.53
C ARG A 140 -8.14 -4.60 78.82
N PRO A 141 -8.51 -5.90 78.87
CA PRO A 141 -8.86 -6.59 80.11
C PRO A 141 -7.80 -6.44 81.21
N ALA A 142 -8.23 -6.33 82.47
CA ALA A 142 -7.32 -6.13 83.61
C ALA A 142 -6.38 -7.34 83.79
N GLY A 143 -5.07 -7.11 83.71
CA GLY A 143 -4.02 -8.12 83.92
C GLY A 143 -3.39 -8.71 82.65
N GLU A 144 -3.79 -8.28 81.46
CA GLU A 144 -3.25 -8.78 80.18
C GLU A 144 -1.98 -8.00 79.73
N GLU A 145 -1.07 -8.65 79.00
CA GLU A 145 0.20 -8.05 78.53
C GLU A 145 -0.01 -6.96 77.46
N ARG A 146 1.02 -6.13 77.19
CA ARG A 146 0.94 -5.11 76.13
C ARG A 146 0.87 -5.78 74.76
N ARG A 147 -0.09 -5.37 73.95
CA ARG A 147 -0.30 -5.83 72.57
C ARG A 147 -0.33 -4.64 71.62
N ASN A 148 0.03 -4.87 70.37
CA ASN A 148 -0.13 -3.92 69.28
C ASN A 148 -1.30 -4.33 68.37
N LEU A 149 -1.66 -3.47 67.40
CA LEU A 149 -2.73 -3.80 66.46
C LEU A 149 -2.40 -4.96 65.52
N LEU A 150 -1.11 -5.23 65.30
CA LEU A 150 -0.64 -6.32 64.47
C LEU A 150 -0.95 -7.70 65.09
N ASP A 151 -0.96 -7.83 66.41
CA ASP A 151 -1.31 -9.09 67.12
C ASP A 151 -2.73 -9.60 66.83
N PHE A 152 -3.58 -8.78 66.20
CA PHE A 152 -4.97 -9.09 65.83
C PHE A 152 -5.16 -9.33 64.32
N VAL A 153 -4.07 -9.35 63.55
CA VAL A 153 -4.08 -9.49 62.09
C VAL A 153 -3.53 -10.86 61.68
N ASP A 154 -4.08 -11.41 60.59
CA ASP A 154 -3.63 -12.69 60.01
C ASP A 154 -2.31 -12.52 59.22
N GLU A 155 -1.19 -12.67 59.92
CA GLU A 155 0.15 -12.69 59.31
C GLU A 155 0.36 -13.92 58.41
N THR A 156 -0.28 -15.05 58.73
CA THR A 156 -0.14 -16.28 57.96
C THR A 156 -0.70 -16.15 56.54
N GLY A 157 -1.82 -15.45 56.37
CA GLY A 157 -2.39 -15.14 55.05
C GLY A 157 -1.47 -14.27 54.17
N VAL A 158 -0.77 -13.29 54.77
CA VAL A 158 0.18 -12.42 54.07
C VAL A 158 1.41 -13.20 53.62
N HIS A 159 1.95 -14.07 54.48
CA HIS A 159 3.07 -14.94 54.12
C HIS A 159 2.71 -15.93 53.00
N ALA A 160 1.52 -16.53 53.06
CA ALA A 160 1.04 -17.42 52.00
C ALA A 160 0.92 -16.70 50.65
N MET A 161 0.43 -15.45 50.66
CA MET A 161 0.32 -14.63 49.44
C MET A 161 1.69 -14.31 48.84
N ARG A 162 2.67 -13.96 49.67
CA ARG A 162 4.05 -13.69 49.22
C ARG A 162 4.72 -14.90 48.59
N GLU A 163 4.56 -16.09 49.19
CA GLU A 163 5.09 -17.33 48.62
C GLU A 163 4.39 -17.70 47.30
N ALA A 164 3.07 -17.52 47.22
CA ALA A 164 2.33 -17.72 45.97
C ALA A 164 2.85 -16.77 44.86
N MET A 165 3.04 -15.49 45.17
CA MET A 165 3.59 -14.50 44.24
C MET A 165 5.00 -14.87 43.76
N LYS A 166 5.85 -15.40 44.63
CA LYS A 166 7.18 -15.90 44.27
C LYS A 166 7.09 -17.09 43.31
N GLN A 167 6.16 -18.02 43.54
CA GLN A 167 5.92 -19.14 42.63
C GLN A 167 5.50 -18.69 41.23
N SER A 168 4.65 -17.65 41.11
CA SER A 168 4.30 -17.08 39.80
C SER A 168 5.49 -16.47 39.07
N ILE A 169 6.44 -15.85 39.79
CA ILE A 169 7.67 -15.33 39.18
C ILE A 169 8.50 -16.47 38.60
N GLU A 170 8.64 -17.57 39.34
CA GLU A 170 9.37 -18.77 38.88
C GLU A 170 8.70 -19.38 37.62
N GLU A 171 7.37 -19.46 37.58
CA GLU A 171 6.64 -19.97 36.42
C GLU A 171 6.80 -19.06 35.19
N LEU A 172 6.67 -17.74 35.35
CA LEU A 172 6.90 -16.77 34.28
C LEU A 172 8.33 -16.85 33.73
N GLN A 173 9.32 -17.01 34.60
CA GLN A 173 10.71 -17.21 34.18
C GLN A 173 10.90 -18.55 33.43
N GLY A 174 10.24 -19.62 33.87
CA GLY A 174 10.25 -20.92 33.19
C GLY A 174 9.65 -20.85 31.79
N ILE A 175 8.50 -20.18 31.64
CA ILE A 175 7.85 -19.94 30.33
C ILE A 175 8.81 -19.17 29.40
N GLN A 176 9.49 -18.14 29.91
CA GLN A 176 10.43 -17.35 29.12
C GLN A 176 11.67 -18.15 28.69
N GLN A 177 12.24 -18.97 29.57
CA GLN A 177 13.40 -19.81 29.26
C GLN A 177 13.08 -20.87 28.20
N SER A 178 11.87 -21.47 28.26
CA SER A 178 11.42 -22.42 27.26
C SER A 178 11.40 -21.80 25.86
N PHE A 179 10.80 -20.61 25.73
CA PHE A 179 10.68 -19.94 24.44
C PHE A 179 12.03 -19.42 23.90
N ASP A 180 12.95 -19.01 24.79
CA ASP A 180 14.32 -18.65 24.41
C ASP A 180 15.07 -19.81 23.74
N GLY A 181 14.85 -21.04 24.22
CA GLY A 181 15.43 -22.25 23.63
C GLY A 181 14.98 -22.48 22.18
N ASP A 182 13.69 -22.28 21.88
CA ASP A 182 13.15 -22.43 20.53
C ASP A 182 13.59 -21.29 19.61
N LEU A 183 13.68 -20.06 20.13
CA LEU A 183 14.23 -18.92 19.41
C LEU A 183 15.69 -19.15 18.99
N LEU A 184 16.50 -19.71 19.89
CA LEU A 184 17.91 -19.99 19.64
C LEU A 184 18.11 -21.10 18.58
N ARG A 185 17.22 -22.10 18.56
CA ARG A 185 17.17 -23.13 17.51
C ARG A 185 16.84 -22.49 16.16
N PHE A 186 15.81 -21.65 16.09
CA PHE A 186 15.45 -20.95 14.86
C PHE A 186 16.59 -20.04 14.34
N ASP A 187 17.26 -19.31 15.23
CA ASP A 187 18.41 -18.49 14.87
C ASP A 187 19.63 -19.30 14.42
N THR A 188 19.73 -20.58 14.82
CA THR A 188 20.76 -21.51 14.34
C THR A 188 20.43 -21.98 12.93
N ASP A 189 19.20 -22.39 12.67
CA ASP A 189 18.69 -22.77 11.34
C ASP A 189 18.89 -21.64 10.32
N MET A 190 18.58 -20.39 10.70
CA MET A 190 18.81 -19.21 9.85
C MET A 190 20.29 -18.95 9.56
N ARG A 191 21.19 -19.22 10.51
CA ARG A 191 22.64 -19.08 10.31
C ARG A 191 23.18 -20.14 9.37
N ASP A 192 22.71 -21.37 9.50
CA ASP A 192 23.13 -22.46 8.62
C ASP A 192 22.60 -22.28 7.20
N LEU A 193 21.35 -21.83 7.05
CA LEU A 193 20.81 -21.41 5.75
C LEU A 193 21.66 -20.32 5.10
N LYS A 194 22.05 -19.29 5.88
CA LYS A 194 22.91 -18.21 5.39
C LYS A 194 24.25 -18.74 4.86
N LYS A 195 24.90 -19.69 5.54
CA LYS A 195 26.16 -20.30 5.08
C LYS A 195 25.98 -21.01 3.73
N VAL A 196 24.85 -21.66 3.51
CA VAL A 196 24.55 -22.37 2.25
C VAL A 196 24.26 -21.39 1.11
N THR A 197 23.69 -20.21 1.39
CA THR A 197 23.40 -19.16 0.39
C THR A 197 24.55 -18.21 0.08
N MET A 198 25.54 -18.01 0.98
CA MET A 198 26.61 -17.01 0.81
C MET A 198 27.87 -17.51 0.06
N THR A 199 27.84 -18.70 -0.54
CA THR A 199 28.99 -19.29 -1.24
C THR A 199 29.25 -18.72 -2.65
N ASP A 200 28.59 -17.63 -3.06
CA ASP A 200 28.69 -17.09 -4.43
C ASP A 200 28.95 -15.57 -4.51
N THR A 201 29.66 -14.99 -3.54
CA THR A 201 30.26 -13.65 -3.71
C THR A 201 31.70 -13.76 -4.19
N GLN A 202 31.89 -14.20 -5.43
CA GLN A 202 33.02 -13.72 -6.23
C GLN A 202 32.47 -12.94 -7.42
N PRO A 203 32.84 -11.66 -7.59
CA PRO A 203 32.48 -10.93 -8.80
C PRO A 203 33.11 -11.65 -9.98
N ALA A 204 32.28 -12.13 -10.90
CA ALA A 204 32.76 -12.52 -12.21
C ALA A 204 33.46 -11.28 -12.80
N GLY A 205 34.75 -11.38 -13.08
CA GLY A 205 35.49 -10.31 -13.74
C GLY A 205 34.82 -9.99 -15.07
N GLU A 206 34.21 -8.80 -15.15
CA GLU A 206 33.73 -8.21 -16.38
C GLU A 206 34.93 -7.81 -17.24
N GLY A 207 34.99 -8.34 -18.46
CA GLY A 207 35.93 -7.92 -19.50
C GLY A 207 36.07 -8.97 -20.60
N ASP A 208 35.40 -8.73 -21.75
CA ASP A 208 35.66 -9.32 -23.07
C ASP A 208 35.27 -10.79 -23.40
N ALA A 209 34.55 -11.52 -22.54
CA ALA A 209 34.12 -12.88 -22.89
C ALA A 209 32.83 -12.90 -23.75
N LYS A 210 32.87 -13.53 -24.94
CA LYS A 210 31.69 -13.77 -25.81
C LYS A 210 30.58 -14.51 -25.07
N THR A 211 29.34 -14.08 -25.30
CA THR A 211 28.14 -14.75 -24.77
C THR A 211 27.87 -16.08 -25.49
N SER A 212 27.12 -16.99 -24.86
CA SER A 212 26.81 -18.29 -25.47
C SER A 212 25.99 -18.18 -26.75
N LEU A 213 25.14 -17.14 -26.86
CA LEU A 213 24.42 -16.83 -28.10
C LEU A 213 25.36 -16.33 -29.21
N GLU A 214 26.33 -15.46 -28.87
CA GLU A 214 27.34 -15.00 -29.84
C GLU A 214 28.21 -16.16 -30.34
N LEU A 215 28.59 -17.08 -29.44
CA LEU A 215 29.33 -18.30 -29.80
C LEU A 215 28.49 -19.22 -30.71
N LEU A 216 27.20 -19.39 -30.45
CA LEU A 216 26.30 -20.18 -31.30
C LEU A 216 26.16 -19.57 -32.70
N LEU A 217 25.93 -18.26 -32.79
CA LEU A 217 25.79 -17.57 -34.07
C LEU A 217 27.07 -17.65 -34.91
N GLU A 218 28.24 -17.50 -34.28
CA GLU A 218 29.54 -17.69 -34.92
C GLU A 218 29.69 -19.12 -35.48
N LEU A 219 29.33 -20.15 -34.70
CA LEU A 219 29.38 -21.55 -35.15
C LEU A 219 28.42 -21.85 -36.32
N GLU A 220 27.20 -21.32 -36.29
CA GLU A 220 26.23 -21.45 -37.40
C GLU A 220 26.75 -20.72 -38.67
N GLU A 221 27.35 -19.54 -38.52
CA GLU A 221 27.93 -18.77 -39.63
C GLU A 221 29.12 -19.50 -40.28
N HIS A 222 30.05 -20.04 -39.48
CA HIS A 222 31.17 -20.82 -40.01
C HIS A 222 30.68 -22.09 -40.74
N SER A 223 29.70 -22.81 -40.17
CA SER A 223 29.12 -24.00 -40.80
C SER A 223 28.46 -23.70 -42.16
N ALA A 224 27.64 -22.63 -42.21
CA ALA A 224 26.98 -22.19 -43.43
C ALA A 224 27.98 -21.75 -44.51
N THR A 225 29.03 -21.00 -44.11
CA THR A 225 30.08 -20.56 -45.03
C THR A 225 30.86 -21.74 -45.58
N MET A 226 31.22 -22.72 -44.74
CA MET A 226 31.91 -23.94 -45.18
C MET A 226 31.06 -24.76 -46.18
N ALA A 227 29.73 -24.81 -46.00
CA ALA A 227 28.83 -25.44 -46.96
C ALA A 227 28.80 -24.70 -48.32
N GLN A 228 28.82 -23.36 -48.31
CA GLN A 228 28.93 -22.56 -49.53
C GLN A 228 30.26 -22.77 -50.26
N LEU A 229 31.37 -22.83 -49.52
CA LEU A 229 32.69 -23.12 -50.07
C LEU A 229 32.73 -24.52 -50.71
N LEU A 230 32.14 -25.54 -50.07
CA LEU A 230 32.02 -26.89 -50.65
C LEU A 230 31.12 -26.92 -51.90
N ALA A 231 30.02 -26.15 -51.92
CA ALA A 231 29.18 -26.01 -53.10
C ALA A 231 29.95 -25.36 -54.27
N SER A 232 30.80 -24.37 -53.98
CA SER A 232 31.69 -23.75 -54.97
C SER A 232 32.71 -24.75 -55.51
N LEU A 233 33.35 -25.55 -54.65
CA LEU A 233 34.27 -26.62 -55.05
C LEU A 233 33.59 -27.67 -55.92
N THR A 234 32.34 -28.05 -55.59
CA THR A 234 31.54 -29.00 -56.37
C THR A 234 31.19 -28.42 -57.74
N LYS A 235 30.76 -27.16 -57.80
CA LYS A 235 30.51 -26.46 -59.07
C LYS A 235 31.79 -26.35 -59.92
N HIS A 236 32.93 -26.04 -59.31
CA HIS A 236 34.21 -25.99 -60.01
C HIS A 236 34.62 -27.37 -60.53
N PHE A 237 34.40 -28.44 -59.77
CA PHE A 237 34.58 -29.81 -60.22
C PHE A 237 33.68 -30.16 -61.43
N ASP A 238 32.39 -29.81 -61.38
CA ASP A 238 31.45 -30.05 -62.48
C ASP A 238 31.84 -29.25 -63.75
N MET A 239 32.31 -28.02 -63.58
CA MET A 239 32.88 -27.22 -64.67
C MET A 239 34.15 -27.87 -65.24
N CYS A 240 35.03 -28.42 -64.40
CA CYS A 240 36.22 -29.16 -64.84
C CYS A 240 35.85 -30.41 -65.65
N VAL A 241 34.84 -31.17 -65.19
CA VAL A 241 34.32 -32.36 -65.89
C VAL A 241 33.73 -31.96 -67.24
N THR A 242 32.95 -30.88 -67.29
CA THR A 242 32.28 -30.40 -68.52
C THR A 242 33.28 -29.82 -69.51
N ALA A 243 34.28 -29.06 -69.04
CA ALA A 243 35.40 -28.58 -69.86
C ALA A 243 36.24 -29.74 -70.43
N MET A 244 36.44 -30.81 -69.65
CA MET A 244 37.12 -32.03 -70.10
C MET A 244 36.31 -32.82 -71.13
N ARG A 245 34.98 -32.86 -71.03
CA ARG A 245 34.09 -33.53 -71.99
C ARG A 245 34.02 -32.79 -73.34
N THR A 246 34.14 -31.47 -73.33
CA THR A 246 33.93 -30.60 -74.49
C THR A 246 35.21 -30.23 -75.25
N THR A 247 36.40 -30.58 -74.71
CA THR A 247 37.70 -30.28 -75.34
C THR A 247 38.24 -31.46 -76.16
N GLU A 248 38.54 -31.24 -77.45
CA GLU A 248 39.10 -32.27 -78.35
C GLU A 248 40.47 -32.77 -77.86
N GLY A 249 40.65 -34.10 -77.81
CA GLY A 249 41.90 -34.74 -77.35
C GLY A 249 42.04 -34.91 -75.83
N ALA A 250 41.15 -34.33 -75.03
CA ALA A 250 41.16 -34.41 -73.57
C ALA A 250 40.88 -35.83 -73.03
N ALA A 251 39.97 -36.58 -73.67
CA ALA A 251 39.71 -37.98 -73.33
C ALA A 251 40.94 -38.88 -73.55
N ALA A 252 41.74 -38.60 -74.60
CA ALA A 252 42.97 -39.34 -74.89
C ALA A 252 44.12 -38.96 -73.94
N ALA A 253 44.18 -37.71 -73.47
CA ALA A 253 45.12 -37.28 -72.41
C ALA A 253 44.78 -37.93 -71.06
N LEU A 254 43.49 -37.96 -70.68
CA LEU A 254 43.01 -38.65 -69.48
C LEU A 254 43.30 -40.15 -69.53
N ALA A 255 43.09 -40.80 -70.69
CA ALA A 255 43.42 -42.22 -70.88
C ALA A 255 44.93 -42.50 -70.79
N ARG A 256 45.78 -41.60 -71.33
CA ARG A 256 47.24 -41.68 -71.20
C ARG A 256 47.70 -41.52 -69.75
N ARG A 257 47.13 -40.58 -68.98
CA ARG A 257 47.42 -40.43 -67.54
C ARG A 257 46.89 -41.59 -66.70
N ARG A 258 45.71 -42.14 -67.01
CA ARG A 258 45.20 -43.40 -66.40
C ARG A 258 46.16 -44.57 -66.61
N ALA A 259 46.68 -44.73 -67.83
CA ALA A 259 47.65 -45.77 -68.13
C ALA A 259 49.00 -45.53 -67.42
N ALA A 260 49.43 -44.27 -67.29
CA ALA A 260 50.63 -43.91 -66.54
C ALA A 260 50.51 -44.22 -65.03
N GLU A 261 49.35 -43.97 -64.41
CA GLU A 261 49.08 -44.32 -63.00
C GLU A 261 49.03 -45.83 -62.74
N VAL A 262 48.47 -46.62 -63.66
CA VAL A 262 48.48 -48.10 -63.58
C VAL A 262 49.91 -48.65 -63.60
N THR A 263 50.88 -47.88 -64.10
CA THR A 263 52.30 -48.23 -64.13
C THR A 263 53.07 -47.73 -62.87
N GLN A 264 52.47 -46.82 -62.08
CA GLN A 264 53.09 -46.12 -60.94
C GLN A 264 52.49 -46.48 -59.57
N SER A 265 51.72 -47.56 -59.45
CA SER A 265 51.09 -47.99 -58.20
C SER A 265 52.08 -48.66 -57.22
N GLN A 266 53.04 -47.90 -56.68
CA GLN A 266 53.77 -48.25 -55.45
C GLN A 266 54.13 -47.06 -54.54
N SER A 267 53.75 -45.82 -54.88
CA SER A 267 53.83 -44.68 -53.94
C SER A 267 52.44 -44.23 -53.54
N GLY A 268 52.07 -44.43 -52.27
CA GLY A 268 50.72 -44.25 -51.73
C GLY A 268 50.17 -42.83 -51.65
N ASP A 269 50.03 -42.11 -52.77
CA ASP A 269 49.15 -40.94 -52.85
C ASP A 269 47.80 -41.37 -53.45
N GLY A 270 46.82 -41.55 -52.57
CA GLY A 270 45.57 -42.27 -52.84
C GLY A 270 44.51 -41.45 -53.58
N VAL A 271 44.68 -41.19 -54.87
CA VAL A 271 43.58 -40.73 -55.75
C VAL A 271 43.60 -41.54 -57.05
N SER A 272 42.72 -42.54 -57.17
CA SER A 272 42.56 -43.28 -58.43
C SER A 272 41.68 -42.49 -59.42
N ILE A 273 42.13 -42.38 -60.68
CA ILE A 273 41.31 -41.83 -61.81
C ILE A 273 40.21 -42.83 -62.25
N SER A 274 40.07 -43.99 -61.59
CA SER A 274 38.94 -44.89 -61.85
C SER A 274 37.65 -44.25 -61.35
N GLY A 275 36.64 -44.13 -62.23
CA GLY A 275 35.32 -43.55 -61.93
C GLY A 275 35.02 -42.15 -62.48
N VAL A 276 36.02 -41.39 -62.98
CA VAL A 276 35.80 -39.99 -63.42
C VAL A 276 34.87 -39.84 -64.65
N MET A 277 34.51 -40.93 -65.34
CA MET A 277 33.64 -40.88 -66.53
C MET A 277 32.75 -42.13 -66.75
N THR A 278 32.59 -43.00 -65.75
CA THR A 278 31.77 -44.22 -65.87
C THR A 278 30.56 -44.10 -64.95
N GLU A 279 29.40 -43.88 -65.58
CA GLU A 279 28.04 -43.97 -65.00
C GLU A 279 27.73 -43.06 -63.81
N GLU A 280 27.32 -41.82 -64.10
CA GLU A 280 26.17 -41.13 -63.48
C GLU A 280 26.00 -39.75 -64.15
N ALA A 281 25.45 -39.75 -65.36
CA ALA A 281 24.85 -38.57 -65.99
C ALA A 281 23.33 -38.82 -66.09
N GLY A 282 22.73 -39.12 -64.94
CA GLY A 282 21.32 -39.50 -64.83
C GLY A 282 20.77 -39.11 -63.47
N GLY A 283 20.88 -37.83 -63.09
CA GLY A 283 20.34 -37.36 -61.82
C GLY A 283 20.63 -35.89 -61.54
N SER A 284 19.73 -35.02 -62.01
CA SER A 284 19.51 -33.63 -61.59
C SER A 284 20.71 -32.66 -61.61
N GLY A 285 20.86 -31.90 -62.70
CA GLY A 285 21.60 -30.63 -62.71
C GLY A 285 22.42 -30.31 -63.97
N SER A 286 22.59 -31.25 -64.90
CA SER A 286 23.51 -31.10 -66.04
C SER A 286 22.98 -30.28 -67.23
N GLY A 287 21.83 -29.62 -67.10
CA GLY A 287 21.24 -28.82 -68.18
C GLY A 287 21.86 -27.43 -68.35
N ASP A 288 22.38 -26.83 -67.27
CA ASP A 288 22.78 -25.41 -67.26
C ASP A 288 24.27 -25.16 -67.54
N LEU A 289 25.09 -26.21 -67.65
CA LEU A 289 26.55 -26.09 -67.80
C LEU A 289 27.09 -26.58 -69.14
N GLU A 290 26.25 -27.16 -70.02
CA GLU A 290 26.70 -27.55 -71.36
C GLU A 290 26.78 -26.30 -72.27
N PRO A 291 27.98 -25.92 -72.75
CA PRO A 291 28.14 -24.72 -73.57
C PRO A 291 27.58 -24.95 -74.99
N GLU A 292 26.55 -24.19 -75.35
CA GLU A 292 25.85 -24.29 -76.64
C GLU A 292 26.71 -23.75 -77.80
N THR A 293 27.62 -22.81 -77.52
CA THR A 293 28.49 -22.17 -78.51
C THR A 293 29.99 -22.46 -78.32
N ALA A 294 30.77 -22.28 -79.38
CA ALA A 294 32.23 -22.45 -79.32
C ALA A 294 32.94 -21.36 -78.49
N GLU A 295 32.32 -20.18 -78.36
CA GLU A 295 32.82 -19.08 -77.54
C GLU A 295 32.60 -19.36 -76.04
N GLU A 296 31.42 -19.87 -75.65
CA GLU A 296 31.13 -20.30 -74.28
C GLU A 296 32.05 -21.45 -73.82
N ARG A 297 32.41 -22.37 -74.73
CA ARG A 297 33.43 -23.41 -74.46
C ARG A 297 34.79 -22.82 -74.12
N ALA A 298 35.24 -21.83 -74.88
CA ALA A 298 36.54 -21.18 -74.65
C ALA A 298 36.55 -20.36 -73.37
N GLU A 299 35.42 -19.72 -73.04
CA GLU A 299 35.25 -18.99 -71.78
C GLU A 299 35.25 -19.93 -70.57
N MET A 300 34.50 -21.04 -70.62
CA MET A 300 34.50 -22.05 -69.54
C MET A 300 35.89 -22.64 -69.28
N VAL A 301 36.64 -23.00 -70.32
CA VAL A 301 38.02 -23.50 -70.18
C VAL A 301 38.94 -22.44 -69.56
N ARG A 302 38.73 -21.16 -69.91
CA ARG A 302 39.47 -20.04 -69.33
C ARG A 302 39.12 -19.85 -67.85
N VAL A 303 37.84 -19.92 -67.46
CA VAL A 303 37.41 -19.83 -66.05
C VAL A 303 38.00 -20.99 -65.24
N VAL A 304 37.88 -22.23 -65.71
CA VAL A 304 38.47 -23.40 -65.04
C VAL A 304 39.98 -23.27 -64.83
N THR A 305 40.70 -22.74 -65.83
CA THR A 305 42.15 -22.56 -65.75
C THR A 305 42.53 -21.39 -64.82
N GLN A 306 41.72 -20.33 -64.80
CA GLN A 306 41.92 -19.19 -63.92
C GLN A 306 41.65 -19.57 -62.46
N ASP A 307 40.57 -20.28 -62.16
CA ASP A 307 40.16 -20.59 -60.78
C ASP A 307 40.93 -21.78 -60.18
N ALA A 308 41.68 -22.53 -60.99
CA ALA A 308 42.37 -23.74 -60.55
C ALA A 308 43.38 -23.54 -59.40
N HIS A 309 43.96 -22.34 -59.28
CA HIS A 309 44.89 -22.02 -58.20
C HIS A 309 44.18 -21.64 -56.88
N GLU A 310 42.89 -21.29 -56.95
CA GLU A 310 42.07 -20.89 -55.80
C GLU A 310 41.48 -22.11 -55.05
N VAL A 311 41.45 -23.29 -55.68
CA VAL A 311 40.91 -24.53 -55.11
C VAL A 311 41.59 -24.91 -53.79
N ASP A 312 42.92 -24.86 -53.75
CA ASP A 312 43.69 -25.18 -52.53
C ASP A 312 43.50 -24.11 -51.44
N ASP A 313 43.31 -22.85 -51.82
CA ASP A 313 43.01 -21.76 -50.89
C ASP A 313 41.64 -21.94 -50.24
N VAL A 314 40.63 -22.36 -51.01
CA VAL A 314 39.29 -22.67 -50.50
C VAL A 314 39.32 -23.86 -49.54
N VAL A 315 40.09 -24.92 -49.84
CA VAL A 315 40.26 -26.07 -48.92
C VAL A 315 40.93 -25.64 -47.61
N ARG A 316 41.95 -24.77 -47.69
CA ARG A 316 42.64 -24.22 -46.52
C ARG A 316 41.71 -23.34 -45.67
N GLU A 317 40.84 -22.54 -46.31
CA GLU A 317 39.83 -21.76 -45.60
C GLU A 317 38.84 -22.65 -44.85
N ILE A 318 38.35 -23.74 -45.48
CA ILE A 318 37.48 -24.73 -44.83
C ILE A 318 38.17 -25.32 -43.59
N GLN A 319 39.46 -25.67 -43.68
CA GLN A 319 40.22 -26.19 -42.53
C GLN A 319 40.40 -25.16 -41.41
N GLN A 320 40.70 -23.91 -41.75
CA GLN A 320 40.87 -22.85 -40.76
C GLN A 320 39.56 -22.59 -39.99
N ARG A 321 38.43 -22.49 -40.72
CA ARG A 321 37.11 -22.29 -40.12
C ARG A 321 36.73 -23.45 -39.20
N LEU A 322 37.01 -24.70 -39.57
CA LEU A 322 36.78 -25.84 -38.69
C LEU A 322 37.57 -25.73 -37.38
N ALA A 323 38.84 -25.34 -37.45
CA ALA A 323 39.70 -25.18 -36.27
C ALA A 323 39.24 -24.03 -35.35
N GLU A 324 38.62 -22.98 -35.90
CA GLU A 324 37.98 -21.90 -35.14
C GLU A 324 36.68 -22.40 -34.48
N MET A 325 35.85 -23.16 -35.20
CA MET A 325 34.63 -23.77 -34.67
C MET A 325 34.92 -24.70 -33.48
N GLU A 326 35.96 -25.53 -33.55
CA GLU A 326 36.33 -26.42 -32.43
C GLU A 326 36.70 -25.65 -31.15
N ARG A 327 37.35 -24.49 -31.27
CA ARG A 327 37.69 -23.63 -30.11
C ARG A 327 36.46 -22.95 -29.51
N SER A 328 35.58 -22.42 -30.35
CA SER A 328 34.34 -21.79 -29.89
C SER A 328 33.41 -22.81 -29.23
N SER A 329 33.32 -24.04 -29.78
CA SER A 329 32.56 -25.15 -29.16
C SER A 329 33.09 -25.52 -27.78
N ALA A 330 34.40 -25.62 -27.59
CA ALA A 330 34.99 -25.95 -26.29
C ALA A 330 34.72 -24.86 -25.23
N THR A 331 34.63 -23.59 -25.66
CA THR A 331 34.30 -22.47 -24.77
C THR A 331 32.82 -22.53 -24.34
N LEU A 332 31.92 -22.86 -25.27
CA LEU A 332 30.50 -23.06 -24.99
C LEU A 332 30.25 -24.20 -23.99
N ASP A 333 30.99 -25.31 -24.14
CA ASP A 333 30.89 -26.45 -23.21
C ASP A 333 31.34 -26.10 -21.78
N ASP A 334 32.41 -25.29 -21.62
CA ASP A 334 32.83 -24.84 -20.29
C ASP A 334 31.82 -23.87 -19.66
N GLN A 335 31.20 -22.98 -20.45
CA GLN A 335 30.11 -22.11 -19.98
C GLN A 335 28.91 -22.94 -19.49
N ARG A 336 28.47 -23.91 -20.29
CA ARG A 336 27.40 -24.85 -19.93
C ARG A 336 27.71 -25.59 -18.62
N ARG A 337 28.93 -26.09 -18.45
CA ARG A 337 29.35 -26.80 -17.23
C ARG A 337 29.29 -25.91 -15.98
N ARG A 338 29.78 -24.67 -16.08
CA ARG A 338 29.71 -23.70 -14.98
C ARG A 338 28.26 -23.37 -14.61
N THR A 339 27.38 -23.22 -15.60
CA THR A 339 25.95 -22.99 -15.39
C THR A 339 25.28 -24.19 -14.69
N ALA A 340 25.64 -25.42 -15.08
CA ALA A 340 25.15 -26.64 -14.42
C ALA A 340 25.61 -26.75 -12.95
N GLU A 341 26.88 -26.42 -12.65
CA GLU A 341 27.42 -26.39 -11.28
C GLU A 341 26.71 -25.35 -10.41
N LYS A 342 26.43 -24.16 -10.95
CA LYS A 342 25.64 -23.10 -10.27
C LYS A 342 24.21 -23.56 -9.97
N HIS A 343 23.53 -24.15 -10.95
CA HIS A 343 22.20 -24.72 -10.77
C HIS A 343 22.19 -25.81 -9.69
N GLY A 344 23.20 -26.69 -9.66
CA GLY A 344 23.36 -27.70 -8.62
C GLY A 344 23.45 -27.12 -7.21
N ARG A 345 24.22 -26.05 -7.03
CA ARG A 345 24.34 -25.31 -5.74
C ARG A 345 23.02 -24.63 -5.36
N CYS A 346 22.36 -23.95 -6.30
CA CYS A 346 21.06 -23.30 -6.08
C CYS A 346 20.00 -24.33 -5.62
N ARG A 347 19.97 -25.50 -6.25
CA ARG A 347 19.08 -26.61 -5.86
C ARG A 347 19.36 -27.11 -4.44
N SER A 348 20.62 -27.28 -4.04
CA SER A 348 20.96 -27.68 -2.66
C SER A 348 20.51 -26.64 -1.62
N ALA A 349 20.65 -25.35 -1.95
CA ALA A 349 20.18 -24.27 -1.09
C ALA A 349 18.64 -24.24 -0.98
N PHE A 350 17.93 -24.53 -2.07
CA PHE A 350 16.47 -24.69 -2.06
C PHE A 350 16.02 -25.83 -1.12
N TRP A 351 16.71 -26.97 -1.14
CA TRP A 351 16.38 -28.08 -0.23
C TRP A 351 16.67 -27.75 1.25
N ALA A 352 17.76 -27.04 1.53
CA ALA A 352 18.04 -26.56 2.89
C ALA A 352 16.95 -25.59 3.38
N LEU A 353 16.45 -24.72 2.49
CA LEU A 353 15.35 -23.81 2.78
C LEU A 353 14.03 -24.56 3.04
N SER A 354 13.74 -25.60 2.25
CA SER A 354 12.57 -26.45 2.45
C SER A 354 12.60 -27.20 3.79
N ASP A 355 13.77 -27.63 4.25
CA ASP A 355 13.94 -28.31 5.53
C ASP A 355 13.63 -27.39 6.72
N VAL A 356 14.11 -26.13 6.68
CA VAL A 356 13.73 -25.08 7.65
C VAL A 356 12.23 -24.77 7.55
N GLY A 357 11.69 -24.71 6.33
CA GLY A 357 10.26 -24.54 6.09
C GLY A 357 9.40 -25.62 6.76
N GLY A 358 9.86 -26.87 6.77
CA GLY A 358 9.19 -27.99 7.45
C GLY A 358 9.08 -27.82 8.97
N ARG A 359 10.06 -27.18 9.60
CA ARG A 359 10.07 -26.88 11.05
C ARG A 359 9.37 -25.57 11.42
N LEU A 360 8.96 -24.76 10.44
CA LEU A 360 8.36 -23.45 10.69
C LEU A 360 7.08 -23.53 11.53
N GLY A 361 6.28 -24.58 11.32
CA GLY A 361 5.07 -24.83 12.10
C GLY A 361 5.35 -24.99 13.59
N ASP A 362 6.45 -25.64 13.95
CA ASP A 362 6.83 -25.88 15.35
C ASP A 362 7.20 -24.58 16.05
N TYR A 363 7.93 -23.67 15.38
CA TYR A 363 8.29 -22.37 15.94
C TYR A 363 7.09 -21.45 16.12
N VAL A 364 6.15 -21.46 15.17
CA VAL A 364 4.89 -20.69 15.28
C VAL A 364 4.00 -21.27 16.39
N ALA A 365 3.95 -22.59 16.53
CA ALA A 365 3.24 -23.24 17.63
C ALA A 365 3.88 -22.89 18.98
N ALA A 366 5.21 -22.86 19.08
CA ALA A 366 5.92 -22.43 20.28
C ALA A 366 5.61 -20.97 20.67
N GLU A 367 5.46 -20.07 19.69
CA GLU A 367 5.03 -18.69 19.95
C GLU A 367 3.61 -18.63 20.53
N ALA A 368 2.68 -19.40 19.95
CA ALA A 368 1.31 -19.46 20.41
C ALA A 368 1.21 -20.05 21.83
N ASP A 369 1.96 -21.13 22.11
CA ASP A 369 2.04 -21.73 23.44
C ASP A 369 2.62 -20.74 24.47
N PHE A 370 3.73 -20.08 24.13
CA PHE A 370 4.33 -19.04 24.98
C PHE A 370 3.31 -17.96 25.34
N ARG A 371 2.60 -17.41 24.34
CA ARG A 371 1.61 -16.35 24.58
C ARG A 371 0.44 -16.84 25.42
N GLY A 372 -0.05 -18.05 25.16
CA GLY A 372 -1.15 -18.65 25.90
C GLY A 372 -0.82 -18.87 27.37
N ARG A 373 0.34 -19.50 27.65
CA ARG A 373 0.83 -19.73 29.01
C ARG A 373 1.14 -18.41 29.73
N TRP A 374 1.70 -17.43 29.02
CA TRP A 374 2.03 -16.12 29.59
C TRP A 374 0.78 -15.36 30.05
N GLU A 375 -0.25 -15.26 29.22
CA GLU A 375 -1.49 -14.57 29.59
C GLU A 375 -2.24 -15.32 30.72
N ALA A 376 -2.24 -16.66 30.70
CA ALA A 376 -2.83 -17.44 31.78
C ALA A 376 -2.15 -17.18 33.13
N GLU A 377 -0.82 -17.18 33.18
CA GLU A 377 -0.09 -16.91 34.43
C GLU A 377 -0.23 -15.44 34.86
N LYS A 378 -0.34 -14.51 33.90
CA LYS A 378 -0.60 -13.10 34.18
C LYS A 378 -1.97 -12.86 34.82
N ASP A 379 -2.99 -13.59 34.41
CA ASP A 379 -4.31 -13.53 35.05
C ASP A 379 -4.23 -14.00 36.51
N VAL A 380 -3.47 -15.08 36.78
CA VAL A 380 -3.19 -15.57 38.13
C VAL A 380 -2.49 -14.49 38.97
N VAL A 381 -1.44 -13.84 38.43
CA VAL A 381 -0.75 -12.74 39.12
C VAL A 381 -1.68 -11.56 39.39
N SER A 382 -2.54 -11.21 38.43
CA SER A 382 -3.45 -10.07 38.56
C SER A 382 -4.48 -10.29 39.67
N GLU A 383 -5.00 -11.51 39.80
CA GLU A 383 -5.93 -11.87 40.87
C GLU A 383 -5.23 -11.83 42.24
N ARG A 384 -4.02 -12.37 42.33
CA ARG A 384 -3.21 -12.32 43.57
C ARG A 384 -2.89 -10.89 43.99
N LEU A 385 -2.55 -10.00 43.06
CA LEU A 385 -2.36 -8.57 43.34
C LEU A 385 -3.63 -7.91 43.88
N ARG A 386 -4.80 -8.28 43.36
CA ARG A 386 -6.10 -7.77 43.80
C ARG A 386 -6.41 -8.24 45.23
N GLU A 387 -6.19 -9.52 45.52
CA GLU A 387 -6.34 -10.08 46.87
C GLU A 387 -5.40 -9.41 47.87
N MET A 388 -4.13 -9.23 47.51
CA MET A 388 -3.14 -8.56 48.36
C MET A 388 -3.48 -7.08 48.61
N GLY A 389 -4.02 -6.39 47.59
CA GLY A 389 -4.58 -5.04 47.74
C GLY A 389 -5.79 -5.00 48.68
N SER A 390 -6.69 -5.99 48.59
CA SER A 390 -7.83 -6.09 49.50
C SER A 390 -7.42 -6.33 50.95
N MET A 391 -6.38 -7.13 51.20
CA MET A 391 -5.83 -7.32 52.54
C MET A 391 -5.30 -5.99 53.10
N ARG A 392 -4.55 -5.23 52.29
CA ARG A 392 -4.07 -3.90 52.68
C ARG A 392 -5.24 -2.97 53.06
N ASP A 393 -6.25 -2.87 52.21
CA ASP A 393 -7.39 -1.97 52.44
C ASP A 393 -8.15 -2.35 53.72
N PHE A 394 -8.27 -3.64 54.00
CA PHE A 394 -8.84 -4.15 55.24
C PHE A 394 -7.99 -3.75 56.46
N TYR A 395 -6.67 -3.89 56.39
CA TYR A 395 -5.73 -3.54 57.46
C TYR A 395 -5.63 -2.03 57.71
N GLU A 396 -5.64 -1.20 56.66
CA GLU A 396 -5.73 0.27 56.80
C GLU A 396 -7.07 0.70 57.40
N GLY A 397 -8.18 0.09 56.95
CA GLY A 397 -9.50 0.34 57.51
C GLY A 397 -9.57 -0.02 59.00
N TYR A 398 -8.95 -1.14 59.39
CA TYR A 398 -8.82 -1.55 60.79
C TYR A 398 -8.05 -0.52 61.63
N GLY A 399 -6.89 -0.05 61.15
CA GLY A 399 -6.12 1.00 61.82
C GLY A 399 -6.89 2.34 61.95
N SER A 400 -7.59 2.75 60.90
CA SER A 400 -8.41 3.96 60.90
C SER A 400 -9.61 3.88 61.87
N ALA A 401 -10.24 2.71 61.98
CA ALA A 401 -11.32 2.47 62.93
C ALA A 401 -10.81 2.57 64.38
N TYR A 402 -9.63 2.03 64.65
CA TYR A 402 -8.98 2.14 65.96
C TYR A 402 -8.68 3.60 66.33
N ALA A 403 -8.11 4.39 65.40
CA ALA A 403 -7.86 5.82 65.60
C ALA A 403 -9.16 6.61 65.90
N SER A 404 -10.27 6.26 65.24
CA SER A 404 -11.57 6.89 65.49
C SER A 404 -12.13 6.54 66.88
N LEU A 405 -11.91 5.31 67.34
CA LEU A 405 -12.26 4.84 68.68
C LEU A 405 -11.47 5.58 69.77
N LEU A 406 -10.18 5.83 69.53
CA LEU A 406 -9.34 6.63 70.44
C LEU A 406 -9.85 8.07 70.58
N LEU A 407 -10.17 8.72 69.45
CA LEU A 407 -10.73 10.08 69.45
C LEU A 407 -12.06 10.16 70.20
N GLU A 408 -12.94 9.17 70.04
CA GLU A 408 -14.23 9.13 70.75
C GLU A 408 -14.05 8.84 72.26
N LEU A 409 -13.05 8.03 72.65
CA LEU A 409 -12.69 7.83 74.05
C LEU A 409 -12.15 9.10 74.71
N GLU A 410 -11.26 9.82 74.03
CA GLU A 410 -10.74 11.12 74.49
C GLU A 410 -11.87 12.14 74.64
N ARG A 411 -12.78 12.21 73.65
CA ARG A 411 -13.97 13.06 73.70
C ARG A 411 -14.84 12.75 74.92
N ARG A 412 -15.09 11.47 75.22
CA ARG A 412 -15.89 11.05 76.40
C ARG A 412 -15.18 11.34 77.72
N ARG A 413 -13.84 11.26 77.77
CA ARG A 413 -13.05 11.65 78.96
C ARG A 413 -13.17 13.13 79.29
N VAL A 414 -13.16 13.99 78.27
CA VAL A 414 -13.41 15.43 78.42
C VAL A 414 -14.83 15.67 78.94
N GLN A 415 -15.81 14.95 78.42
CA GLN A 415 -17.22 15.09 78.80
C GLN A 415 -17.53 14.61 80.23
N LEU A 416 -16.80 13.59 80.71
CA LEU A 416 -16.89 13.06 82.08
C LEU A 416 -16.07 13.86 83.12
N GLY A 417 -15.38 14.93 82.71
CA GLY A 417 -14.65 15.82 83.62
C GLY A 417 -13.32 15.25 84.17
N ILE A 418 -12.79 14.19 83.55
CA ILE A 418 -11.55 13.51 83.98
C ILE A 418 -10.30 14.29 83.51
N ILE A 419 -10.42 15.14 82.48
CA ILE A 419 -9.33 15.98 81.92
C ILE A 419 -9.83 17.44 81.80
N LYS A 420 -9.01 18.43 82.21
CA LYS A 420 -9.34 19.87 82.08
C LYS A 420 -9.25 20.34 80.62
N SER A 421 -10.20 21.17 80.19
CA SER A 421 -10.47 21.63 78.81
C SER A 421 -9.36 22.46 78.10
N ASN A 422 -8.13 22.51 78.59
CA ASN A 422 -7.08 23.38 78.06
C ASN A 422 -6.02 22.66 77.20
N VAL A 423 -6.33 21.47 76.69
CA VAL A 423 -5.48 20.79 75.70
C VAL A 423 -6.34 20.42 74.48
N ILE A 424 -6.83 21.44 73.78
CA ILE A 424 -7.43 21.27 72.44
C ILE A 424 -6.94 22.44 71.57
N THR A 425 -5.66 22.41 71.21
CA THR A 425 -5.12 23.18 70.08
C THR A 425 -3.93 22.41 69.54
N ASP A 426 -4.16 21.81 68.38
CA ASP A 426 -3.22 21.27 67.37
C ASP A 426 -3.41 19.78 67.09
N THR A 427 -4.47 19.48 66.35
CA THR A 427 -4.46 18.44 65.32
C THR A 427 -5.62 18.72 64.38
N GLN A 428 -5.29 19.13 63.15
CA GLN A 428 -6.28 19.41 62.11
C GLN A 428 -7.08 18.14 61.76
N PRO A 429 -8.38 18.27 61.42
CA PRO A 429 -9.14 17.15 60.92
C PRO A 429 -8.67 16.80 59.50
N ILE A 430 -8.15 15.59 59.32
CA ILE A 430 -8.08 14.99 57.98
C ILE A 430 -9.54 14.71 57.60
N MET A 431 -10.09 15.54 56.70
CA MET A 431 -11.36 15.28 56.05
C MET A 431 -11.23 14.02 55.17
N ALA A 432 -11.54 12.86 55.75
CA ALA A 432 -11.89 11.67 54.99
C ALA A 432 -13.38 11.77 54.63
N THR A 433 -13.64 11.89 53.33
CA THR A 433 -14.98 11.79 52.73
C THR A 433 -15.63 10.46 53.13
N GLU A 434 -16.73 10.53 53.88
CA GLU A 434 -17.64 9.42 54.12
C GLU A 434 -18.12 8.84 52.78
N LYS A 435 -17.66 7.63 52.43
CA LYS A 435 -18.30 6.80 51.40
C LYS A 435 -18.92 5.61 52.10
N LYS A 436 -20.24 5.69 52.29
CA LYS A 436 -21.09 4.64 52.86
C LYS A 436 -21.07 3.39 51.95
N PRO A 437 -20.91 2.16 52.47
CA PRO A 437 -21.16 0.96 51.68
C PRO A 437 -22.67 0.71 51.62
N ASP A 438 -23.30 1.01 50.49
CA ASP A 438 -24.66 0.55 50.19
C ASP A 438 -24.62 -0.96 49.90
N LEU A 439 -24.85 -1.76 50.95
CA LEU A 439 -25.40 -3.10 50.81
C LEU A 439 -26.91 -2.98 50.69
N THR A 440 -27.43 -2.98 49.46
CA THR A 440 -28.69 -3.61 49.01
C THR A 440 -29.15 -3.00 47.69
N SER A 441 -29.03 -3.76 46.59
CA SER A 441 -30.04 -3.79 45.53
C SER A 441 -29.72 -4.92 44.55
N GLY A 442 -30.79 -5.56 44.09
CA GLY A 442 -30.76 -6.88 43.49
C GLY A 442 -30.02 -6.97 42.17
N THR A 443 -29.42 -8.14 41.98
CA THR A 443 -28.99 -8.71 40.71
C THR A 443 -30.11 -8.61 39.68
N THR A 444 -30.13 -7.51 38.92
CA THR A 444 -30.69 -7.51 37.57
C THR A 444 -29.49 -7.54 36.65
N THR A 445 -29.24 -8.73 36.11
CA THR A 445 -28.32 -8.92 34.99
C THR A 445 -28.72 -7.97 33.86
N PRO A 446 -27.89 -6.98 33.48
CA PRO A 446 -28.07 -6.34 32.19
C PRO A 446 -27.82 -7.43 31.15
N SER A 447 -28.77 -7.59 30.22
CA SER A 447 -28.58 -8.44 29.05
C SER A 447 -27.26 -8.06 28.35
N PRO A 448 -26.45 -9.00 27.86
CA PRO A 448 -25.22 -8.65 27.17
C PRO A 448 -25.61 -7.78 25.96
N PRO A 449 -25.09 -6.55 25.82
CA PRO A 449 -25.26 -5.82 24.58
C PRO A 449 -24.69 -6.72 23.48
N THR A 450 -25.44 -6.86 22.39
CA THR A 450 -25.09 -7.63 21.20
C THR A 450 -23.76 -7.10 20.65
N ALA A 451 -22.65 -7.57 21.22
CA ALA A 451 -21.33 -7.04 20.96
C ALA A 451 -20.94 -7.41 19.53
N LEU A 452 -20.99 -6.44 18.63
CA LEU A 452 -20.29 -6.50 17.36
C LEU A 452 -18.85 -6.97 17.63
N GLU A 453 -18.39 -8.01 16.93
CA GLU A 453 -17.08 -8.61 17.19
C GLU A 453 -15.97 -7.55 17.10
N ARG A 454 -15.33 -7.25 18.24
CA ARG A 454 -14.20 -6.31 18.36
C ARG A 454 -13.00 -6.83 17.55
N ARG A 455 -12.82 -6.37 16.32
CA ARG A 455 -11.79 -6.90 15.38
C ARG A 455 -11.02 -5.85 14.56
N LEU A 456 -11.27 -4.55 14.71
CA LEU A 456 -10.53 -3.51 13.97
C LEU A 456 -9.37 -2.96 14.80
N SER A 457 -8.16 -2.99 14.24
CA SER A 457 -6.98 -2.41 14.86
C SER A 457 -7.00 -0.88 14.77
N ALA A 458 -6.30 -0.17 15.67
CA ALA A 458 -6.16 1.29 15.61
C ALA A 458 -5.61 1.79 14.26
N ARG A 459 -4.83 0.96 13.56
CA ARG A 459 -4.35 1.24 12.20
C ARG A 459 -5.48 1.19 11.16
N HIS A 460 -6.38 0.21 11.25
CA HIS A 460 -7.53 0.13 10.34
C HIS A 460 -8.41 1.37 10.50
N LEU A 461 -8.65 1.84 11.73
CA LEU A 461 -9.45 3.04 11.97
C LEU A 461 -8.81 4.31 11.39
N GLN A 462 -7.49 4.44 11.47
CA GLN A 462 -6.75 5.54 10.82
C GLN A 462 -6.91 5.51 9.31
N PHE A 463 -6.70 4.34 8.69
CA PHE A 463 -6.83 4.21 7.24
C PHE A 463 -8.27 4.38 6.77
N ILE A 464 -9.28 3.92 7.52
CA ILE A 464 -10.70 4.18 7.22
C ILE A 464 -10.98 5.69 7.25
N ALA A 465 -10.48 6.42 8.25
CA ALA A 465 -10.70 7.86 8.31
C ALA A 465 -9.96 8.63 7.19
N ILE A 466 -8.72 8.24 6.89
CA ILE A 466 -7.96 8.80 5.76
C ILE A 466 -8.67 8.48 4.44
N GLY A 467 -9.10 7.24 4.24
CA GLY A 467 -9.82 6.76 3.06
C GLY A 467 -11.17 7.43 2.84
N GLY A 468 -11.91 7.66 3.93
CA GLY A 468 -13.21 8.33 3.92
C GLY A 468 -13.12 9.84 3.70
N THR A 469 -12.01 10.48 4.12
CA THR A 469 -11.81 11.93 3.90
C THR A 469 -11.26 12.23 2.50
N ILE A 470 -10.39 11.35 1.96
CA ILE A 470 -9.83 11.52 0.62
C ILE A 470 -10.81 11.00 -0.43
N GLY A 471 -11.64 11.89 -0.96
CA GLY A 471 -12.69 11.54 -1.92
C GLY A 471 -13.07 12.66 -2.88
N THR A 472 -14.35 12.68 -3.29
CA THR A 472 -14.91 13.58 -4.31
C THR A 472 -14.66 15.06 -4.07
N GLY A 473 -14.64 15.51 -2.81
CA GLY A 473 -14.39 16.91 -2.47
C GLY A 473 -13.05 17.43 -3.00
N LEU A 474 -11.98 16.65 -2.83
CA LEU A 474 -10.65 17.01 -3.31
C LEU A 474 -10.55 16.90 -4.84
N PHE A 475 -11.13 15.87 -5.43
CA PHE A 475 -10.87 15.55 -6.84
C PHE A 475 -11.81 16.24 -7.83
N LEU A 476 -13.09 16.35 -7.49
CA LEU A 476 -14.13 16.96 -8.33
C LEU A 476 -14.58 18.32 -7.79
N GLY A 477 -14.57 18.51 -6.47
CA GLY A 477 -15.00 19.77 -5.85
C GLY A 477 -14.06 20.95 -6.10
N ILE A 478 -12.74 20.70 -6.20
CA ILE A 478 -11.74 21.77 -6.37
C ILE A 478 -11.89 22.53 -7.69
N GLY A 479 -12.25 21.88 -8.80
CA GLY A 479 -12.29 22.54 -10.12
C GLY A 479 -13.26 23.74 -10.16
N PRO A 480 -14.55 23.53 -9.88
CA PRO A 480 -15.52 24.63 -9.80
C PRO A 480 -15.18 25.63 -8.68
N ALA A 481 -14.57 25.19 -7.57
CA ALA A 481 -14.15 26.07 -6.50
C ALA A 481 -13.02 27.02 -6.94
N LEU A 482 -11.99 26.48 -7.62
CA LEU A 482 -10.89 27.25 -8.19
C LEU A 482 -11.41 28.29 -9.19
N ALA A 483 -12.32 27.88 -10.08
CA ALA A 483 -12.92 28.77 -11.07
C ALA A 483 -13.69 29.95 -10.43
N LYS A 484 -14.38 29.71 -9.31
CA LYS A 484 -15.16 30.73 -8.59
C LYS A 484 -14.30 31.67 -7.76
N SER A 485 -13.28 31.17 -7.07
CA SER A 485 -12.57 31.95 -6.04
C SER A 485 -11.18 32.44 -6.44
N GLY A 486 -10.56 31.79 -7.42
CA GLY A 486 -9.14 31.94 -7.71
C GLY A 486 -8.26 31.17 -6.72
N PRO A 487 -6.95 31.02 -7.02
CA PRO A 487 -6.06 30.09 -6.33
C PRO A 487 -5.71 30.51 -4.90
N ALA A 488 -5.54 31.81 -4.62
CA ALA A 488 -5.22 32.26 -3.26
C ALA A 488 -6.43 32.14 -2.34
N SER A 489 -7.62 32.52 -2.80
CA SER A 489 -8.87 32.34 -2.05
C SER A 489 -9.12 30.87 -1.70
N LEU A 490 -8.90 29.98 -2.67
CA LEU A 490 -9.06 28.54 -2.48
C LEU A 490 -8.10 28.03 -1.40
N LEU A 491 -6.81 28.39 -1.48
CA LEU A 491 -5.82 28.00 -0.48
C LEU A 491 -6.16 28.54 0.91
N LEU A 492 -6.55 29.82 1.01
CA LEU A 492 -6.97 30.43 2.27
C LEU A 492 -8.21 29.75 2.85
N ALA A 493 -9.18 29.35 2.01
CA ALA A 493 -10.37 28.64 2.44
C ALA A 493 -10.00 27.27 3.04
N PHE A 494 -9.11 26.51 2.39
CA PHE A 494 -8.63 25.24 2.92
C PHE A 494 -7.82 25.40 4.21
N ILE A 495 -7.01 26.46 4.34
CA ILE A 495 -6.30 26.77 5.61
C ILE A 495 -7.28 27.07 6.73
N LEU A 496 -8.29 27.92 6.47
CA LEU A 496 -9.27 28.32 7.47
C LEU A 496 -10.12 27.13 7.92
N ILE A 497 -10.66 26.35 6.98
CA ILE A 497 -11.45 25.16 7.31
C ILE A 497 -10.58 24.07 7.93
N GLY A 498 -9.32 23.91 7.50
CA GLY A 498 -8.36 23.02 8.17
C GLY A 498 -8.18 23.39 9.65
N ALA A 499 -8.05 24.69 9.97
CA ALA A 499 -7.99 25.16 11.35
C ALA A 499 -9.30 24.92 12.12
N VAL A 500 -10.46 25.06 11.47
CA VAL A 500 -11.77 24.69 12.07
C VAL A 500 -11.82 23.19 12.34
N SER A 501 -11.43 22.33 11.40
CA SER A 501 -11.33 20.88 11.58
C SER A 501 -10.38 20.53 12.73
N TYR A 502 -9.24 21.22 12.88
CA TYR A 502 -8.32 21.03 14.01
C TYR A 502 -8.99 21.25 15.36
N SER A 503 -9.82 22.29 15.46
CA SER A 503 -10.55 22.58 16.70
C SER A 503 -11.48 21.42 17.08
N VAL A 504 -12.19 20.86 16.09
CA VAL A 504 -13.09 19.72 16.25
C VAL A 504 -12.31 18.46 16.62
N MET A 505 -11.23 18.16 15.91
CA MET A 505 -10.41 16.98 16.12
C MET A 505 -9.77 16.95 17.49
N THR A 506 -9.19 18.08 17.93
CA THR A 506 -8.57 18.17 19.27
C THR A 506 -9.60 18.13 20.39
N ALA A 507 -10.77 18.73 20.20
CA ALA A 507 -11.90 18.62 21.11
C ALA A 507 -12.40 17.17 21.26
N LEU A 508 -12.53 16.44 20.14
CA LEU A 508 -12.87 15.01 20.17
C LEU A 508 -11.78 14.19 20.85
N ALA A 509 -10.50 14.46 20.57
CA ALA A 509 -9.39 13.73 21.18
C ALA A 509 -9.39 13.84 22.70
N GLU A 510 -9.64 15.04 23.26
CA GLU A 510 -9.70 15.26 24.72
C GLU A 510 -10.92 14.56 25.36
N MET A 511 -12.10 14.63 24.72
CA MET A 511 -13.29 13.93 25.22
C MET A 511 -13.17 12.39 25.10
N ALA A 512 -12.68 11.88 23.97
CA ALA A 512 -12.57 10.45 23.68
C ALA A 512 -11.44 9.76 24.45
N ALA A 513 -10.33 10.47 24.72
CA ALA A 513 -9.27 9.94 25.57
C ALA A 513 -9.70 9.82 27.04
N TYR A 514 -10.58 10.70 27.51
CA TYR A 514 -11.09 10.69 28.87
C TYR A 514 -12.29 9.75 29.05
N MET A 515 -13.22 9.76 28.09
CA MET A 515 -14.47 9.00 28.13
C MET A 515 -14.66 8.27 26.81
N PRO A 516 -14.00 7.12 26.60
CA PRO A 516 -14.14 6.33 25.38
C PRO A 516 -15.53 5.69 25.34
N VAL A 517 -16.41 6.18 24.46
CA VAL A 517 -17.76 5.63 24.26
C VAL A 517 -17.93 5.23 22.80
N THR A 518 -18.55 4.07 22.56
CA THR A 518 -18.96 3.61 21.22
C THR A 518 -20.05 4.54 20.68
N GLY A 519 -19.95 5.01 19.44
CA GLY A 519 -20.81 6.08 18.89
C GLY A 519 -20.33 7.50 19.22
N ALA A 520 -19.30 7.61 20.08
CA ALA A 520 -18.53 8.79 20.46
C ALA A 520 -19.33 10.10 20.60
N PHE A 521 -19.49 10.86 19.52
CA PHE A 521 -19.93 12.24 19.61
C PHE A 521 -21.45 12.46 19.59
N THR A 522 -22.27 11.50 19.14
CA THR A 522 -23.74 11.56 19.37
C THR A 522 -24.04 11.39 20.85
N VAL A 523 -23.36 10.43 21.49
CA VAL A 523 -23.45 10.17 22.93
C VAL A 523 -23.00 11.39 23.73
N TYR A 524 -21.91 12.06 23.33
CA TYR A 524 -21.46 13.29 24.00
C TYR A 524 -22.51 14.40 23.95
N ALA A 525 -23.24 14.54 22.83
CA ALA A 525 -24.33 15.51 22.74
C ALA A 525 -25.50 15.15 23.66
N SER A 526 -25.90 13.88 23.71
CA SER A 526 -26.92 13.37 24.63
C SER A 526 -26.53 13.60 26.10
N ARG A 527 -25.25 13.34 26.45
CA ARG A 527 -24.72 13.37 27.83
C ARG A 527 -24.39 14.78 28.34
N PHE A 528 -23.87 15.67 27.49
CA PHE A 528 -23.40 17.00 27.92
C PHE A 528 -24.38 18.15 27.62
N ILE A 529 -25.33 17.95 26.70
CA ILE A 529 -26.24 19.01 26.25
C ILE A 529 -27.68 18.65 26.58
N ASP A 530 -28.27 17.71 25.84
CA ASP A 530 -29.68 17.31 25.92
C ASP A 530 -29.87 16.05 25.05
N PRO A 531 -30.61 15.02 25.50
CA PRO A 531 -30.90 13.84 24.67
C PRO A 531 -31.54 14.16 23.32
N SER A 532 -32.34 15.23 23.21
CA SER A 532 -32.90 15.67 21.92
C SER A 532 -31.86 16.26 20.98
N VAL A 533 -30.77 16.84 21.51
CA VAL A 533 -29.65 17.33 20.70
C VAL A 533 -28.84 16.15 20.18
N GLY A 534 -28.60 15.12 21.00
CA GLY A 534 -27.97 13.88 20.55
C GLY A 534 -28.78 13.14 19.49
N PHE A 535 -30.10 13.01 19.67
CA PHE A 535 -31.02 12.50 18.66
C PHE A 535 -30.90 13.27 17.33
N ALA A 536 -31.07 14.60 17.37
CA ALA A 536 -31.04 15.42 16.17
C ALA A 536 -29.67 15.39 15.47
N MET A 537 -28.58 15.40 16.25
CA MET A 537 -27.20 15.29 15.77
C MET A 537 -26.95 13.95 15.08
N GLY A 538 -27.38 12.83 15.68
CA GLY A 538 -27.16 11.52 15.09
C GLY A 538 -27.98 11.32 13.82
N TRP A 539 -29.22 11.80 13.76
CA TRP A 539 -30.03 11.70 12.53
C TRP A 539 -29.52 12.59 11.39
N ILE A 540 -29.07 13.83 11.68
CA ILE A 540 -28.49 14.69 10.63
C ILE A 540 -27.17 14.12 10.12
N LEU A 541 -26.36 13.53 11.01
CA LEU A 541 -25.12 12.85 10.64
C LEU A 541 -25.39 11.60 9.80
N LEU A 542 -26.37 10.79 10.19
CA LEU A 542 -26.82 9.61 9.43
C LEU A 542 -27.22 10.01 8.01
N ILE A 543 -28.11 11.00 7.88
CA ILE A 543 -28.58 11.51 6.59
C ILE A 543 -27.41 12.08 5.77
N SER A 544 -26.46 12.79 6.41
CA SER A 544 -25.29 13.31 5.74
C SER A 544 -24.49 12.19 5.05
N TRP A 545 -24.08 11.17 5.80
CA TRP A 545 -23.28 10.07 5.25
C TRP A 545 -24.06 9.25 4.22
N SER A 546 -25.36 9.01 4.45
CA SER A 546 -26.21 8.33 3.47
C SER A 546 -26.42 9.14 2.19
N LEU A 547 -26.44 10.48 2.24
CA LEU A 547 -26.48 11.33 1.05
C LEU A 547 -25.11 11.48 0.38
N THR A 548 -24.01 11.40 1.13
CA THR A 548 -22.66 11.36 0.54
C THR A 548 -22.51 10.18 -0.41
N LEU A 549 -23.11 9.03 -0.10
CA LEU A 549 -23.18 7.89 -1.03
C LEU A 549 -23.73 8.32 -2.41
N ALA A 550 -24.80 9.13 -2.45
CA ALA A 550 -25.35 9.62 -3.71
C ALA A 550 -24.36 10.53 -4.45
N VAL A 551 -23.61 11.37 -3.72
CA VAL A 551 -22.53 12.22 -4.28
C VAL A 551 -21.45 11.36 -4.92
N GLU A 552 -20.99 10.32 -4.22
CA GLU A 552 -19.94 9.41 -4.69
C GLU A 552 -20.41 8.60 -5.92
N LEU A 553 -21.64 8.08 -5.93
CA LEU A 553 -22.19 7.36 -7.08
C LEU A 553 -22.33 8.26 -8.33
N VAL A 554 -22.77 9.50 -8.15
CA VAL A 554 -22.83 10.49 -9.24
C VAL A 554 -21.42 10.81 -9.74
N ALA A 555 -20.47 11.03 -8.84
CA ALA A 555 -19.08 11.29 -9.20
C ALA A 555 -18.43 10.13 -9.96
N ALA A 556 -18.67 8.88 -9.56
CA ALA A 556 -18.15 7.70 -10.24
C ALA A 556 -18.67 7.64 -11.68
N GLY A 557 -19.97 7.87 -11.89
CA GLY A 557 -20.54 7.91 -13.23
C GLY A 557 -20.04 9.08 -14.06
N LEU A 558 -19.80 10.25 -13.46
CA LEU A 558 -19.14 11.38 -14.12
C LEU A 558 -17.72 10.99 -14.56
N ILE A 559 -16.90 10.43 -13.67
CA ILE A 559 -15.52 10.01 -13.98
C ILE A 559 -15.52 9.00 -15.14
N ILE A 560 -16.47 8.07 -15.19
CA ILE A 560 -16.56 7.10 -16.29
C ILE A 560 -16.86 7.75 -17.64
N GLN A 561 -17.61 8.86 -17.66
CA GLN A 561 -17.84 9.64 -18.88
C GLN A 561 -16.57 10.23 -19.48
N TYR A 562 -15.45 10.27 -18.74
CA TYR A 562 -14.14 10.62 -19.31
C TYR A 562 -13.72 9.67 -20.45
N TRP A 563 -14.01 8.38 -20.35
CA TRP A 563 -13.67 7.40 -21.40
C TRP A 563 -14.75 7.31 -22.48
N ASP A 564 -16.03 7.49 -22.11
CA ASP A 564 -17.14 7.50 -23.06
C ASP A 564 -18.28 8.42 -22.58
N ALA A 565 -18.35 9.61 -23.17
CA ALA A 565 -19.34 10.63 -22.87
C ALA A 565 -20.77 10.25 -23.30
N SER A 566 -20.95 9.21 -24.13
CA SER A 566 -22.27 8.75 -24.56
C SER A 566 -22.99 7.91 -23.50
N LEU A 567 -22.26 7.41 -22.50
CA LEU A 567 -22.82 6.58 -21.43
C LEU A 567 -23.66 7.42 -20.46
N ASN A 568 -24.84 6.90 -20.12
CA ASN A 568 -25.70 7.52 -19.13
C ASN A 568 -25.17 7.23 -17.71
N VAL A 569 -24.87 8.31 -16.95
CA VAL A 569 -24.43 8.27 -15.54
C VAL A 569 -25.34 7.38 -14.67
N GLY A 570 -26.64 7.36 -14.95
CA GLY A 570 -27.64 6.55 -14.23
C GLY A 570 -27.37 5.05 -14.25
N ILE A 571 -26.72 4.54 -15.30
CA ILE A 571 -26.32 3.12 -15.36
C ILE A 571 -25.32 2.81 -14.25
N TRP A 572 -24.30 3.65 -14.12
CA TRP A 572 -23.24 3.46 -13.13
C TRP A 572 -23.73 3.71 -11.70
N ILE A 573 -24.65 4.67 -11.50
CA ILE A 573 -25.34 4.85 -10.21
C ILE A 573 -26.05 3.54 -9.81
N ALA A 574 -26.84 2.94 -10.71
CA ALA A 574 -27.55 1.69 -10.43
C ALA A 574 -26.60 0.53 -10.11
N VAL A 575 -25.58 0.34 -10.96
CA VAL A 575 -24.61 -0.76 -10.82
C VAL A 575 -23.85 -0.65 -9.51
N PHE A 576 -23.23 0.49 -9.23
CA PHE A 576 -22.42 0.65 -8.03
C PHE A 576 -23.27 0.66 -6.76
N LEU A 577 -24.48 1.21 -6.79
CA LEU A 577 -25.40 1.12 -5.67
C LEU A 577 -25.67 -0.35 -5.29
N VAL A 578 -26.01 -1.20 -6.26
CA VAL A 578 -26.27 -2.62 -6.02
C VAL A 578 -25.01 -3.33 -5.53
N VAL A 579 -23.86 -3.08 -6.18
CA VAL A 579 -22.58 -3.71 -5.83
C VAL A 579 -22.15 -3.37 -4.41
N PHE A 580 -22.17 -2.09 -4.01
CA PHE A 580 -21.74 -1.70 -2.66
C PHE A 580 -22.76 -2.05 -1.59
N THR A 581 -24.06 -2.03 -1.90
CA THR A 581 -25.08 -2.55 -0.98
C THR A 581 -24.84 -4.04 -0.73
N ALA A 582 -24.60 -4.83 -1.78
CA ALA A 582 -24.31 -6.25 -1.65
C ALA A 582 -23.00 -6.51 -0.90
N ALA A 583 -21.94 -5.76 -1.20
CA ALA A 583 -20.66 -5.85 -0.50
C ALA A 583 -20.80 -5.56 1.00
N ASN A 584 -21.59 -4.54 1.36
CA ASN A 584 -21.88 -4.19 2.75
C ASN A 584 -22.86 -5.15 3.44
N LEU A 585 -23.34 -6.21 2.78
CA LEU A 585 -24.10 -7.31 3.39
C LEU A 585 -23.24 -8.57 3.62
N LEU A 586 -22.02 -8.61 3.07
CA LEU A 586 -21.05 -9.70 3.25
C LEU A 586 -20.26 -9.57 4.57
N PRO A 587 -19.45 -10.57 4.96
CA PRO A 587 -18.64 -10.50 6.17
C PRO A 587 -17.64 -9.33 6.17
N ILE A 588 -17.71 -8.50 7.21
CA ILE A 588 -16.94 -7.25 7.40
C ILE A 588 -15.42 -7.42 7.43
N ARG A 589 -14.89 -8.64 7.70
CA ARG A 589 -13.43 -8.88 7.76
C ARG A 589 -12.70 -8.48 6.47
N TRP A 590 -13.31 -8.75 5.32
CA TRP A 590 -12.72 -8.42 4.03
C TRP A 590 -12.74 -6.91 3.74
N PHE A 591 -13.76 -6.21 4.24
CA PHE A 591 -13.93 -4.77 4.06
C PHE A 591 -12.76 -3.99 4.68
N GLY A 592 -12.41 -4.26 5.94
CA GLY A 592 -11.39 -3.50 6.66
C GLY A 592 -10.00 -3.58 6.01
N GLU A 593 -9.63 -4.78 5.52
CA GLU A 593 -8.37 -4.99 4.80
C GLU A 593 -8.38 -4.31 3.42
N LEU A 594 -9.45 -4.47 2.64
CA LEU A 594 -9.56 -3.84 1.31
C LEU A 594 -9.54 -2.31 1.40
N GLU A 595 -10.25 -1.74 2.37
CA GLU A 595 -10.30 -0.29 2.56
C GLU A 595 -8.94 0.27 2.99
N MET A 596 -8.18 -0.48 3.79
CA MET A 596 -6.80 -0.13 4.11
C MET A 596 -5.93 -0.02 2.84
N TRP A 597 -6.02 -1.00 1.93
CA TRP A 597 -5.29 -0.98 0.67
C TRP A 597 -5.74 0.16 -0.26
N PHE A 598 -7.05 0.39 -0.40
CA PHE A 598 -7.56 1.49 -1.21
C PHE A 598 -7.11 2.85 -0.67
N SER A 599 -7.17 3.04 0.65
CA SER A 599 -6.71 4.26 1.31
C SER A 599 -5.21 4.50 1.11
N LEU A 600 -4.40 3.44 1.17
CA LEU A 600 -2.96 3.52 0.90
C LEU A 600 -2.68 3.95 -0.55
N ILE A 601 -3.40 3.39 -1.53
CA ILE A 601 -3.30 3.78 -2.94
C ILE A 601 -3.64 5.27 -3.11
N LYS A 602 -4.71 5.77 -2.48
CA LYS A 602 -5.11 7.18 -2.53
C LYS A 602 -4.00 8.11 -2.02
N VAL A 603 -3.40 7.77 -0.87
CA VAL A 603 -2.32 8.56 -0.26
C VAL A 603 -1.06 8.57 -1.15
N ILE A 604 -0.60 7.40 -1.60
CA ILE A 604 0.57 7.29 -2.49
C ILE A 604 0.33 8.08 -3.78
N PHE A 605 -0.88 7.98 -4.34
CA PHE A 605 -1.25 8.70 -5.54
C PHE A 605 -1.20 10.22 -5.34
N ILE A 606 -1.76 10.77 -4.26
CA ILE A 606 -1.72 12.22 -4.00
C ILE A 606 -0.28 12.69 -3.81
N ILE A 607 0.55 11.94 -3.08
CA ILE A 607 1.97 12.28 -2.92
C ILE A 607 2.67 12.28 -4.28
N GLY A 608 2.46 11.24 -5.09
CA GLY A 608 3.01 11.16 -6.45
C GLY A 608 2.53 12.28 -7.36
N PHE A 609 1.24 12.64 -7.27
CA PHE A 609 0.65 13.76 -7.99
C PHE A 609 1.25 15.09 -7.58
N VAL A 610 1.43 15.35 -6.28
CA VAL A 610 2.06 16.59 -5.78
C VAL A 610 3.51 16.70 -6.28
N ILE A 611 4.27 15.60 -6.29
CA ILE A 611 5.62 15.57 -6.86
C ILE A 611 5.58 15.86 -8.37
N PHE A 612 4.66 15.23 -9.09
CA PHE A 612 4.47 15.46 -10.52
C PHE A 612 4.13 16.93 -10.82
N ALA A 613 3.18 17.50 -10.09
CA ALA A 613 2.76 18.89 -10.22
C ALA A 613 3.93 19.85 -9.90
N ALA A 614 4.75 19.55 -8.89
CA ALA A 614 5.96 20.31 -8.61
C ALA A 614 6.98 20.26 -9.77
N CYS A 615 7.19 19.09 -10.37
CA CYS A 615 8.05 18.94 -11.54
C CYS A 615 7.48 19.65 -12.77
N PHE A 616 6.16 19.58 -12.98
CA PHE A 616 5.47 20.30 -14.05
C PHE A 616 5.66 21.82 -13.89
N ASN A 617 5.43 22.36 -12.69
CA ASN A 617 5.63 23.76 -12.39
C ASN A 617 7.09 24.22 -12.63
N ALA A 618 8.05 23.36 -12.25
CA ALA A 618 9.48 23.61 -12.46
C ALA A 618 9.90 23.62 -13.94
N GLY A 619 9.00 23.26 -14.88
CA GLY A 619 9.30 23.14 -16.31
C GLY A 619 9.96 21.81 -16.69
N GLY A 620 9.94 20.82 -15.79
CA GLY A 620 10.48 19.48 -16.06
C GLY A 620 9.58 18.60 -16.94
N VAL A 621 8.31 18.98 -17.12
CA VAL A 621 7.31 18.28 -17.93
C VAL A 621 6.48 19.28 -18.74
N GLY A 622 6.21 18.99 -20.01
CA GLY A 622 5.43 19.85 -20.91
C GLY A 622 6.22 20.97 -21.58
N SER A 623 5.60 21.66 -22.54
CA SER A 623 6.23 22.72 -23.35
C SER A 623 6.08 24.14 -22.79
N GLN A 624 5.40 24.29 -21.65
CA GLN A 624 5.06 25.58 -21.04
C GLN A 624 6.27 26.28 -20.39
N GLY A 625 7.36 25.54 -20.13
CA GLY A 625 8.52 26.01 -19.38
C GLY A 625 8.23 26.21 -17.88
N TYR A 626 9.11 26.95 -17.19
CA TYR A 626 8.92 27.26 -15.77
C TYR A 626 7.70 28.18 -15.55
N LEU A 627 6.71 27.71 -14.82
CA LEU A 627 5.47 28.45 -14.51
C LEU A 627 5.61 29.33 -13.26
N GLY A 628 6.21 28.79 -12.20
CA GLY A 628 6.33 29.47 -10.91
C GLY A 628 4.97 29.87 -10.32
N PHE A 629 4.76 31.17 -10.16
CA PHE A 629 3.49 31.76 -9.70
C PHE A 629 2.81 32.57 -10.82
N ARG A 630 3.01 32.19 -12.09
CA ARG A 630 2.46 32.91 -13.24
C ARG A 630 0.96 33.10 -13.13
N TYR A 631 0.20 32.04 -12.85
CA TYR A 631 -1.26 32.10 -12.78
C TYR A 631 -1.80 32.88 -11.58
N TRP A 632 -0.98 33.10 -10.55
CA TRP A 632 -1.31 34.00 -9.43
C TRP A 632 -1.14 35.48 -9.79
N ARG A 633 -0.41 35.79 -10.87
CA ARG A 633 -0.26 37.15 -11.40
C ARG A 633 -1.23 37.42 -12.53
N ASP A 634 -1.38 36.48 -13.45
CA ASP A 634 -2.26 36.55 -14.62
C ASP A 634 -2.87 35.17 -14.89
N PRO A 635 -4.19 34.98 -14.74
CA PRO A 635 -5.27 35.96 -14.58
C PRO A 635 -5.42 36.56 -13.16
N GLY A 636 -4.62 36.12 -12.19
CA GLY A 636 -4.55 36.73 -10.85
C GLY A 636 -4.80 35.76 -9.69
N ALA A 637 -4.49 36.19 -8.47
CA ALA A 637 -4.57 35.35 -7.28
C ALA A 637 -6.01 35.17 -6.75
N PHE A 638 -6.89 36.14 -7.00
CA PHE A 638 -8.26 36.19 -6.49
C PHE A 638 -9.22 36.40 -7.66
N ALA A 639 -10.20 35.50 -7.82
CA ALA A 639 -11.26 35.64 -8.81
C ALA A 639 -12.43 36.44 -8.23
N GLU A 640 -13.11 37.20 -9.08
CA GLU A 640 -14.32 37.95 -8.71
C GLU A 640 -15.56 37.08 -8.94
N TYR A 641 -16.38 36.88 -7.91
CA TYR A 641 -17.58 36.03 -7.99
C TYR A 641 -18.84 36.85 -7.69
N LEU A 642 -19.83 36.78 -8.59
CA LEU A 642 -21.16 37.43 -8.56
C LEU A 642 -21.18 38.98 -8.58
N VAL A 643 -20.20 39.63 -7.97
CA VAL A 643 -20.10 41.09 -7.86
C VAL A 643 -18.67 41.50 -8.25
N PRO A 644 -18.45 42.62 -8.94
CA PRO A 644 -17.10 43.06 -9.28
C PRO A 644 -16.30 43.59 -8.07
N GLY A 645 -14.98 43.64 -8.22
CA GLY A 645 -14.05 44.28 -7.28
C GLY A 645 -13.73 43.48 -6.01
N ALA A 646 -13.28 44.17 -4.96
CA ALA A 646 -12.82 43.55 -3.71
C ALA A 646 -13.91 42.72 -3.01
N THR A 647 -15.16 43.19 -3.07
CA THR A 647 -16.31 42.45 -2.55
C THR A 647 -16.50 41.12 -3.28
N GLY A 648 -16.37 41.11 -4.62
CA GLY A 648 -16.42 39.90 -5.43
C GLY A 648 -15.39 38.85 -5.04
N ARG A 649 -14.16 39.30 -4.73
CA ARG A 649 -13.06 38.42 -4.29
C ARG A 649 -13.35 37.80 -2.92
N PHE A 650 -13.91 38.59 -2.00
CA PHE A 650 -14.34 38.08 -0.69
C PHE A 650 -15.50 37.09 -0.84
N VAL A 651 -16.48 37.39 -1.69
CA VAL A 651 -17.62 36.50 -2.00
C VAL A 651 -17.13 35.18 -2.60
N GLY A 652 -16.14 35.21 -3.51
CA GLY A 652 -15.50 34.02 -4.04
C GLY A 652 -14.79 33.18 -2.97
N PHE A 653 -14.00 33.81 -2.10
CA PHE A 653 -13.39 33.14 -0.94
C PHE A 653 -14.42 32.49 -0.03
N TRP A 654 -15.47 33.22 0.33
CA TRP A 654 -16.49 32.76 1.26
C TRP A 654 -17.33 31.60 0.68
N ALA A 655 -17.67 31.66 -0.60
CA ALA A 655 -18.44 30.63 -1.29
C ALA A 655 -17.73 29.26 -1.32
N VAL A 656 -16.39 29.24 -1.27
CA VAL A 656 -15.59 28.01 -1.33
C VAL A 656 -15.41 27.34 0.03
N LEU A 657 -15.71 28.03 1.14
CA LEU A 657 -15.65 27.44 2.48
C LEU A 657 -16.51 26.19 2.63
N VAL A 658 -17.65 26.12 1.92
CA VAL A 658 -18.53 24.95 1.96
C VAL A 658 -17.88 23.73 1.30
N VAL A 659 -17.26 23.92 0.13
CA VAL A 659 -16.54 22.84 -0.58
C VAL A 659 -15.31 22.38 0.20
N ALA A 660 -14.58 23.32 0.80
CA ALA A 660 -13.48 22.99 1.70
C ALA A 660 -13.98 22.19 2.92
N GLY A 661 -15.13 22.59 3.50
CA GLY A 661 -15.82 21.88 4.58
C GLY A 661 -16.14 20.44 4.24
N PHE A 662 -16.81 20.24 3.10
CA PHE A 662 -17.10 18.91 2.57
C PHE A 662 -15.84 18.06 2.38
N THR A 663 -14.75 18.67 1.88
CA THR A 663 -13.49 17.97 1.64
C THR A 663 -12.82 17.50 2.93
N TYR A 664 -12.94 18.26 4.02
CA TYR A 664 -12.39 17.88 5.34
C TYR A 664 -13.31 16.98 6.17
N GLN A 665 -14.54 16.75 5.72
CA GLN A 665 -15.49 15.85 6.37
C GLN A 665 -14.97 14.41 6.32
N GLY A 666 -15.09 13.68 7.43
CA GLY A 666 -14.55 12.33 7.57
C GLY A 666 -13.33 12.25 8.49
N THR A 667 -12.68 13.38 8.75
CA THR A 667 -11.59 13.47 9.74
C THR A 667 -12.04 13.02 11.14
N GLU A 668 -13.30 13.28 11.48
CA GLU A 668 -13.94 12.90 12.73
C GLU A 668 -14.21 11.40 12.89
N LEU A 669 -14.17 10.62 11.80
CA LEU A 669 -14.47 9.18 11.85
C LEU A 669 -13.47 8.40 12.70
N VAL A 670 -12.25 8.91 12.89
CA VAL A 670 -11.25 8.34 13.82
C VAL A 670 -11.82 8.20 15.23
N ALA A 671 -12.74 9.08 15.64
CA ALA A 671 -13.33 9.05 16.97
C ALA A 671 -14.44 7.99 17.12
N ILE A 672 -15.07 7.51 16.04
CA ILE A 672 -16.19 6.56 16.12
C ILE A 672 -15.72 5.20 16.69
N GLY A 673 -14.52 4.76 16.33
CA GLY A 673 -13.90 3.54 16.86
C GLY A 673 -13.23 3.73 18.24
N ALA A 674 -13.47 4.85 18.92
CA ALA A 674 -12.89 5.12 20.24
C ALA A 674 -13.21 4.02 21.26
N GLY A 675 -14.47 3.59 21.31
CA GLY A 675 -14.95 2.54 22.21
C GLY A 675 -14.43 1.13 21.87
N GLU A 676 -13.82 0.95 20.69
CA GLU A 676 -13.27 -0.32 20.22
C GLU A 676 -11.73 -0.40 20.35
N THR A 677 -11.10 0.68 20.83
CA THR A 677 -9.63 0.80 20.92
C THR A 677 -9.09 0.22 22.23
N ARG A 678 -7.94 -0.49 22.18
CA ARG A 678 -7.34 -1.18 23.36
C ARG A 678 -6.87 -0.24 24.47
N ASP A 679 -6.24 0.89 24.11
CA ASP A 679 -5.83 1.95 25.05
C ASP A 679 -6.29 3.31 24.49
N PRO A 680 -7.58 3.66 24.65
CA PRO A 680 -8.16 4.88 24.08
C PRO A 680 -7.44 6.16 24.52
N ALA A 681 -6.91 6.18 25.74
CA ALA A 681 -6.23 7.33 26.33
C ALA A 681 -4.97 7.76 25.57
N LYS A 682 -4.25 6.81 24.94
CA LYS A 682 -3.02 7.08 24.19
C LYS A 682 -3.19 6.94 22.68
N GLU A 683 -3.91 5.89 22.26
CA GLU A 683 -4.02 5.53 20.84
C GLU A 683 -4.90 6.53 20.08
N ILE A 684 -6.00 7.01 20.68
CA ILE A 684 -6.91 7.96 20.00
C ILE A 684 -6.23 9.32 19.75
N PRO A 685 -5.62 9.99 20.76
CA PRO A 685 -4.94 11.26 20.51
C PRO A 685 -3.80 11.14 19.50
N SER A 686 -3.08 10.01 19.50
CA SER A 686 -2.04 9.72 18.52
C SER A 686 -2.62 9.56 17.11
N ALA A 687 -3.67 8.74 16.97
CA ALA A 687 -4.35 8.49 15.70
C ALA A 687 -4.94 9.77 15.10
N ILE A 688 -5.63 10.58 15.90
CA ILE A 688 -6.19 11.86 15.46
C ILE A 688 -5.08 12.81 15.00
N ARG A 689 -3.97 12.89 15.73
CA ARG A 689 -2.84 13.76 15.37
C ARG A 689 -2.26 13.40 14.02
N TRP A 690 -1.94 12.13 13.80
CA TRP A 690 -1.38 11.66 12.53
C TRP A 690 -2.35 11.82 11.37
N THR A 691 -3.63 11.49 11.59
CA THR A 691 -4.69 11.63 10.59
C THR A 691 -4.86 13.09 10.18
N TYR A 692 -4.96 14.01 11.15
CA TYR A 692 -5.12 15.44 10.89
C TYR A 692 -3.93 16.02 10.12
N TYR A 693 -2.70 15.84 10.62
CA TYR A 693 -1.52 16.42 9.95
C TYR A 693 -1.26 15.79 8.58
N GLY A 694 -1.54 14.49 8.43
CA GLY A 694 -1.48 13.80 7.14
C GLY A 694 -2.46 14.41 6.13
N ILE A 695 -3.74 14.49 6.47
CA ILE A 695 -4.79 14.99 5.57
C ILE A 695 -4.58 16.47 5.23
N VAL A 696 -4.35 17.34 6.24
CA VAL A 696 -4.17 18.77 6.01
C VAL A 696 -2.96 19.06 5.14
N SER A 697 -1.82 18.41 5.39
CA SER A 697 -0.62 18.62 4.58
C SER A 697 -0.83 18.19 3.12
N LEU A 698 -1.46 17.04 2.89
CA LEU A 698 -1.78 16.56 1.54
C LEU A 698 -2.77 17.48 0.82
N PHE A 699 -3.80 17.97 1.51
CA PHE A 699 -4.80 18.85 0.92
C PHE A 699 -4.22 20.22 0.59
N LEU A 700 -3.48 20.83 1.51
CA LEU A 700 -2.85 22.13 1.27
C LEU A 700 -1.82 22.06 0.15
N ALA A 701 -1.00 21.00 0.10
CA ALA A 701 -0.06 20.79 -0.99
C ALA A 701 -0.80 20.63 -2.33
N THR A 702 -1.83 19.78 -2.38
CA THR A 702 -2.61 19.56 -3.61
C THR A 702 -3.27 20.84 -4.10
N VAL A 703 -3.94 21.58 -3.21
CA VAL A 703 -4.60 22.86 -3.53
C VAL A 703 -3.59 23.92 -3.97
N LEU A 704 -2.43 24.00 -3.32
CA LEU A 704 -1.37 24.92 -3.71
C LEU A 704 -0.87 24.63 -5.12
N PHE A 705 -0.53 23.38 -5.42
CA PHE A 705 -0.04 22.98 -6.74
C PHE A 705 -1.11 23.13 -7.82
N VAL A 706 -2.35 22.73 -7.54
CA VAL A 706 -3.49 22.98 -8.43
C VAL A 706 -3.64 24.48 -8.73
N GLY A 707 -3.52 25.34 -7.72
CA GLY A 707 -3.67 26.78 -7.87
C GLY A 707 -2.52 27.48 -8.59
N ILE A 708 -1.28 26.95 -8.55
CA ILE A 708 -0.14 27.51 -9.29
C ILE A 708 -0.03 26.95 -10.71
N ASP A 709 -0.55 25.74 -10.96
CA ASP A 709 -0.40 25.02 -12.23
C ASP A 709 -1.60 25.15 -13.16
N VAL A 710 -2.79 25.54 -12.66
CA VAL A 710 -3.98 25.75 -13.48
C VAL A 710 -4.50 27.18 -13.33
N PRO A 711 -4.69 27.93 -14.44
CA PRO A 711 -5.30 29.25 -14.35
C PRO A 711 -6.80 29.12 -14.02
N TYR A 712 -7.29 29.93 -13.09
CA TYR A 712 -8.68 29.83 -12.62
C TYR A 712 -9.73 30.11 -13.71
N ASN A 713 -9.35 30.80 -14.79
CA ASN A 713 -10.22 31.09 -15.93
C ASN A 713 -10.14 30.02 -17.04
N ASN A 714 -9.50 28.87 -16.78
CA ASN A 714 -9.47 27.76 -17.73
C ASN A 714 -10.91 27.27 -18.00
N PRO A 715 -11.36 27.22 -19.28
CA PRO A 715 -12.71 26.79 -19.63
C PRO A 715 -13.04 25.36 -19.14
N ASP A 716 -12.04 24.50 -19.01
CA ASP A 716 -12.22 23.12 -18.54
C ASP A 716 -12.56 23.04 -17.05
N LEU A 717 -12.31 24.10 -16.25
CA LEU A 717 -12.67 24.15 -14.83
C LEU A 717 -14.15 24.44 -14.59
N SER A 718 -14.83 25.07 -15.55
CA SER A 718 -16.18 25.60 -15.39
C SER A 718 -17.14 25.03 -16.43
N SER A 719 -18.15 24.30 -15.97
CA SER A 719 -19.28 23.79 -16.79
C SER A 719 -20.21 24.88 -17.34
N THR A 720 -19.83 26.16 -17.25
CA THR A 720 -20.68 27.31 -17.56
C THR A 720 -20.79 27.60 -19.07
N ASN A 721 -19.95 26.97 -19.91
CA ASN A 721 -20.18 26.92 -21.35
C ASN A 721 -21.09 25.73 -21.68
N ALA A 722 -22.40 25.96 -21.58
CA ALA A 722 -23.51 25.01 -21.72
C ALA A 722 -23.61 24.24 -23.07
N GLN A 723 -22.59 24.31 -23.93
CA GLN A 723 -22.50 23.51 -25.16
C GLN A 723 -21.46 22.38 -25.07
N ASN A 724 -20.50 22.43 -24.14
CA ASN A 724 -19.40 21.45 -24.03
C ASN A 724 -19.24 20.81 -22.63
N ALA A 725 -20.10 21.13 -21.67
CA ALA A 725 -19.99 20.66 -20.28
C ALA A 725 -20.54 19.23 -20.07
N LYS A 726 -20.05 18.26 -20.84
CA LYS A 726 -20.48 16.85 -20.74
C LYS A 726 -19.59 15.96 -19.86
N ASP A 727 -18.42 16.42 -19.42
CA ASP A 727 -17.38 15.47 -19.01
C ASP A 727 -16.81 15.73 -17.60
N ALA A 728 -16.45 14.66 -16.90
CA ALA A 728 -15.55 14.70 -15.74
C ALA A 728 -14.10 15.10 -16.08
N SER A 729 -13.83 15.58 -17.29
CA SER A 729 -12.56 16.20 -17.67
C SER A 729 -12.24 17.48 -16.89
N ALA A 730 -13.14 17.93 -16.00
CA ALA A 730 -13.00 19.14 -15.20
C ALA A 730 -12.13 18.99 -13.93
N SER A 731 -11.66 17.78 -13.59
CA SER A 731 -10.77 17.62 -12.43
C SER A 731 -9.45 18.36 -12.69
N PRO A 732 -9.02 19.30 -11.83
CA PRO A 732 -7.77 20.04 -12.01
C PRO A 732 -6.54 19.13 -12.11
N LEU A 733 -6.57 17.98 -11.43
CA LEU A 733 -5.48 17.01 -11.48
C LEU A 733 -5.31 16.42 -12.89
N VAL A 734 -6.43 16.10 -13.55
CA VAL A 734 -6.46 15.61 -14.94
C VAL A 734 -6.05 16.73 -15.90
N ILE A 735 -6.53 17.96 -15.66
CA ILE A 735 -6.19 19.14 -16.47
C ILE A 735 -4.68 19.36 -16.48
N ILE A 736 -4.00 19.28 -15.33
CA ILE A 736 -2.53 19.45 -15.25
C ILE A 736 -1.81 18.39 -16.07
N ALA A 737 -2.20 17.11 -15.96
CA ALA A 737 -1.60 16.03 -16.74
C ALA A 737 -1.80 16.20 -18.26
N ARG A 738 -2.99 16.68 -18.67
CA ARG A 738 -3.31 16.98 -20.07
C ARG A 738 -2.50 18.16 -20.60
N ILE A 739 -2.40 19.25 -19.85
CA ILE A 739 -1.58 20.42 -20.20
C ILE A 739 -0.09 20.04 -20.26
N GLY A 740 0.36 19.12 -19.40
CA GLY A 740 1.71 18.54 -19.41
C GLY A 740 2.02 17.64 -20.60
N GLY A 741 1.02 17.29 -21.43
CA GLY A 741 1.21 16.46 -22.63
C GLY A 741 1.40 14.97 -22.33
N VAL A 742 1.07 14.50 -21.12
CA VAL A 742 1.20 13.10 -20.72
C VAL A 742 -0.19 12.44 -20.72
N GLU A 743 -0.62 11.99 -21.89
CA GLU A 743 -1.98 11.44 -22.08
C GLU A 743 -2.23 10.18 -21.24
N THR A 744 -1.24 9.29 -21.14
CA THR A 744 -1.31 8.07 -20.30
C THR A 744 -1.54 8.38 -18.82
N LEU A 745 -0.95 9.47 -18.31
CA LEU A 745 -1.12 9.90 -16.92
C LEU A 745 -2.54 10.38 -16.66
N SER A 746 -3.21 11.00 -17.64
CA SER A 746 -4.61 11.43 -17.50
C SER A 746 -5.56 10.25 -17.31
N HIS A 747 -5.33 9.13 -18.02
CA HIS A 747 -6.08 7.88 -17.81
C HIS A 747 -5.78 7.25 -16.44
N LEU A 748 -4.52 7.23 -16.02
CA LEU A 748 -4.13 6.72 -14.70
C LEU A 748 -4.78 7.52 -13.57
N ILE A 749 -4.73 8.85 -13.65
CA ILE A 749 -5.38 9.75 -12.69
C ILE A 749 -6.86 9.41 -12.59
N ASN A 750 -7.59 9.38 -13.71
CA ASN A 750 -9.02 9.06 -13.69
C ASN A 750 -9.33 7.66 -13.14
N ALA A 751 -8.50 6.65 -13.43
CA ALA A 751 -8.66 5.31 -12.85
C ALA A 751 -8.49 5.30 -11.33
N VAL A 752 -7.52 6.05 -10.81
CA VAL A 752 -7.32 6.21 -9.36
C VAL A 752 -8.44 7.04 -8.74
N LEU A 753 -8.91 8.10 -9.41
CA LEU A 753 -10.06 8.89 -8.96
C LEU A 753 -11.31 8.02 -8.86
N LEU A 754 -11.59 7.20 -9.87
CA LEU A 754 -12.71 6.26 -9.84
C LEU A 754 -12.59 5.30 -8.65
N THR A 755 -11.42 4.70 -8.46
CA THR A 755 -11.16 3.81 -7.32
C THR A 755 -11.36 4.52 -5.98
N ALA A 756 -10.94 5.79 -5.89
CA ALA A 756 -11.04 6.60 -4.68
C ALA A 756 -12.49 6.89 -4.29
N VAL A 757 -13.32 7.29 -5.26
CA VAL A 757 -14.75 7.58 -5.11
C VAL A 757 -15.54 6.33 -4.80
N LEU A 758 -15.24 5.21 -5.47
CA LEU A 758 -15.86 3.91 -5.21
C LEU A 758 -15.55 3.38 -3.80
N SER A 759 -14.32 3.56 -3.32
CA SER A 759 -13.93 3.24 -1.94
C SER A 759 -14.65 4.14 -0.93
N ALA A 760 -14.78 5.45 -1.20
CA ALA A 760 -15.54 6.36 -0.34
C ALA A 760 -17.03 5.97 -0.26
N ALA A 761 -17.67 5.65 -1.39
CA ALA A 761 -19.05 5.15 -1.42
C ALA A 761 -19.27 3.91 -0.54
N ASN A 762 -18.31 2.98 -0.56
CA ASN A 762 -18.33 1.79 0.29
C ASN A 762 -18.22 2.15 1.79
N SER A 763 -17.34 3.09 2.13
CA SER A 763 -17.16 3.61 3.49
C SER A 763 -18.34 4.43 4.01
N ASP A 764 -19.09 5.11 3.13
CA ASP A 764 -20.30 5.85 3.48
C ASP A 764 -21.41 4.93 3.98
N ILE A 765 -21.65 3.80 3.28
CA ILE A 765 -22.65 2.79 3.70
C ILE A 765 -22.24 2.16 5.03
N TYR A 766 -20.97 1.80 5.16
CA TYR A 766 -20.44 1.26 6.40
C TYR A 766 -20.64 2.22 7.58
N SER A 767 -20.20 3.47 7.43
CA SER A 767 -20.25 4.48 8.49
C SER A 767 -21.68 4.86 8.86
N SER A 768 -22.54 5.13 7.86
CA SER A 768 -23.96 5.45 8.11
C SER A 768 -24.70 4.30 8.78
N SER A 769 -24.49 3.05 8.36
CA SER A 769 -25.12 1.89 9.01
C SER A 769 -24.69 1.76 10.48
N ARG A 770 -23.43 2.06 10.82
CA ARG A 770 -22.91 2.03 12.20
C ARG A 770 -23.46 3.16 13.06
N ILE A 771 -23.59 4.37 12.50
CA ILE A 771 -24.27 5.48 13.18
C ILE A 771 -25.72 5.11 13.48
N MET A 772 -26.42 4.45 12.55
CA MET A 772 -27.79 4.00 12.76
C MET A 772 -27.91 2.96 13.89
N ILE A 773 -26.92 2.07 14.03
CA ILE A 773 -26.86 1.12 15.13
C ILE A 773 -26.58 1.82 16.45
N ALA A 774 -25.65 2.77 16.49
CA ALA A 774 -25.39 3.58 17.68
C ALA A 774 -26.64 4.36 18.12
N LEU A 775 -27.39 4.93 17.17
CA LEU A 775 -28.69 5.55 17.43
C LEU A 775 -29.70 4.56 18.02
N ALA A 776 -29.73 3.31 17.54
CA ALA A 776 -30.63 2.29 18.10
C ALA A 776 -30.20 1.88 19.52
N ASP A 777 -28.91 1.79 19.79
CA ASP A 777 -28.34 1.48 21.11
C ASP A 777 -28.67 2.58 22.14
N GLU A 778 -28.67 3.85 21.71
CA GLU A 778 -29.10 4.99 22.53
C GLU A 778 -30.64 5.12 22.68
N GLY A 779 -31.43 4.24 22.04
CA GLY A 779 -32.90 4.32 22.02
C GLY A 779 -33.44 5.45 21.13
N HIS A 780 -32.61 6.03 20.28
CA HIS A 780 -32.93 7.07 19.31
C HIS A 780 -33.34 6.54 17.93
N ALA A 781 -33.25 5.22 17.72
CA ALA A 781 -33.81 4.51 16.57
C ALA A 781 -34.48 3.19 17.02
N PRO A 782 -35.39 2.62 16.21
CA PRO A 782 -36.07 1.38 16.58
C PRO A 782 -35.11 0.19 16.75
N ALA A 783 -35.27 -0.59 17.83
CA ALA A 783 -34.38 -1.71 18.16
C ALA A 783 -34.31 -2.79 17.05
N TRP A 784 -35.33 -2.95 16.21
CA TRP A 784 -35.30 -3.94 15.12
C TRP A 784 -34.25 -3.64 14.04
N VAL A 785 -33.75 -2.40 13.96
CA VAL A 785 -32.68 -2.00 13.04
C VAL A 785 -31.36 -2.71 13.37
N GLN A 786 -31.16 -3.12 14.63
CA GLN A 786 -29.99 -3.87 15.09
C GLN A 786 -29.94 -5.32 14.62
N ARG A 787 -30.99 -5.83 13.99
CA ARG A 787 -31.02 -7.23 13.52
C ARG A 787 -29.92 -7.48 12.50
N THR A 788 -29.06 -8.44 12.80
CA THR A 788 -27.96 -8.85 11.94
C THR A 788 -28.34 -10.05 11.08
N ASN A 789 -27.67 -10.18 9.93
CA ASN A 789 -27.72 -11.39 9.11
C ASN A 789 -26.77 -12.47 9.68
N LYS A 790 -26.69 -13.63 9.02
CA LYS A 790 -25.82 -14.76 9.40
C LYS A 790 -24.31 -14.43 9.47
N TYR A 791 -23.90 -13.28 8.93
CA TYR A 791 -22.52 -12.80 8.92
C TYR A 791 -22.24 -11.74 9.99
N GLY A 792 -23.23 -11.40 10.83
CA GLY A 792 -23.10 -10.35 11.85
C GLY A 792 -23.32 -8.92 11.33
N THR A 793 -23.85 -8.76 10.12
CA THR A 793 -24.02 -7.45 9.47
C THR A 793 -25.46 -6.94 9.60
N PRO A 794 -25.71 -5.69 10.06
CA PRO A 794 -27.05 -5.15 10.30
C PRO A 794 -27.76 -4.78 8.99
N TYR A 795 -28.43 -5.76 8.38
CA TYR A 795 -28.95 -5.61 7.02
C TYR A 795 -30.03 -4.54 6.87
N PHE A 796 -30.88 -4.32 7.89
CA PHE A 796 -31.88 -3.25 7.84
C PHE A 796 -31.22 -1.87 7.80
N ALA A 797 -30.20 -1.65 8.63
CA ALA A 797 -29.45 -0.40 8.64
C ALA A 797 -28.76 -0.16 7.30
N VAL A 798 -28.10 -1.19 6.76
CA VAL A 798 -27.42 -1.14 5.44
C VAL A 798 -28.42 -0.81 4.32
N LEU A 799 -29.56 -1.49 4.25
CA LEU A 799 -30.56 -1.24 3.20
C LEU A 799 -31.20 0.14 3.30
N PHE A 800 -31.51 0.60 4.52
CA PHE A 800 -32.05 1.93 4.76
C PHE A 800 -31.08 3.02 4.32
N CYS A 801 -29.81 2.92 4.71
CA CYS A 801 -28.78 3.89 4.33
C CYS A 801 -28.51 3.86 2.83
N SER A 802 -28.46 2.67 2.22
CA SER A 802 -28.22 2.52 0.78
C SER A 802 -29.36 3.11 -0.06
N ALA A 803 -30.60 3.13 0.44
CA ALA A 803 -31.72 3.73 -0.26
C ALA A 803 -31.51 5.23 -0.56
N PHE A 804 -30.72 5.95 0.24
CA PHE A 804 -30.36 7.33 -0.06
C PHE A 804 -29.46 7.47 -1.30
N GLY A 805 -28.73 6.42 -1.70
CA GLY A 805 -28.01 6.38 -2.97
C GLY A 805 -28.93 6.59 -4.18
N LEU A 806 -30.23 6.30 -4.05
CA LEU A 806 -31.23 6.58 -5.09
C LEU A 806 -31.39 8.09 -5.36
N PHE A 807 -31.04 8.97 -4.41
CA PHE A 807 -31.00 10.42 -4.68
C PHE A 807 -29.98 10.78 -5.76
N GLY A 808 -28.99 9.91 -6.05
CA GLY A 808 -28.08 10.09 -7.18
C GLY A 808 -28.82 10.17 -8.52
N PHE A 809 -29.97 9.47 -8.68
CA PHE A 809 -30.78 9.54 -9.90
C PHE A 809 -31.39 10.92 -10.15
N LEU A 810 -31.42 11.83 -9.16
CA LEU A 810 -31.80 13.23 -9.39
C LEU A 810 -30.91 13.88 -10.46
N LYS A 811 -29.67 13.41 -10.65
CA LYS A 811 -28.78 13.82 -11.75
C LYS A 811 -29.46 13.71 -13.12
N LEU A 812 -30.36 12.76 -13.32
CA LEU A 812 -31.08 12.55 -14.59
C LEU A 812 -32.22 13.56 -14.83
N SER A 813 -32.62 14.33 -13.81
CA SER A 813 -33.75 15.28 -13.89
C SER A 813 -33.37 16.66 -14.42
N SER A 814 -32.08 16.96 -14.58
CA SER A 814 -31.57 18.27 -14.98
C SER A 814 -30.75 18.18 -16.26
N GLU A 815 -30.97 19.08 -17.23
CA GLU A 815 -30.24 19.13 -18.51
C GLU A 815 -28.71 19.27 -18.35
N SER A 816 -28.22 19.89 -17.26
CA SER A 816 -26.79 20.09 -16.99
C SER A 816 -26.22 19.09 -15.97
N GLY A 817 -27.02 18.60 -15.03
CA GLY A 817 -26.64 17.61 -14.01
C GLY A 817 -25.47 17.97 -13.07
N VAL A 818 -24.72 19.03 -13.32
CA VAL A 818 -23.68 19.58 -12.43
C VAL A 818 -24.34 20.26 -11.22
N GLU A 819 -25.54 20.82 -11.43
CA GLU A 819 -26.33 21.49 -10.41
C GLU A 819 -26.73 20.55 -9.26
N VAL A 820 -27.16 19.33 -9.57
CA VAL A 820 -27.56 18.32 -8.57
C VAL A 820 -26.39 17.84 -7.72
N PHE A 821 -25.21 17.64 -8.34
CA PHE A 821 -23.99 17.30 -7.60
C PHE A 821 -23.67 18.41 -6.60
N ALA A 822 -23.71 19.67 -7.02
CA ALA A 822 -23.49 20.81 -6.13
C ALA A 822 -24.52 20.86 -5.00
N TRP A 823 -25.81 20.63 -5.27
CA TRP A 823 -26.83 20.57 -4.22
C TRP A 823 -26.54 19.50 -3.18
N LEU A 824 -26.23 18.26 -3.61
CA LEU A 824 -25.93 17.18 -2.69
C LEU A 824 -24.69 17.49 -1.83
N VAL A 825 -23.63 18.02 -2.44
CA VAL A 825 -22.42 18.47 -1.71
C VAL A 825 -22.75 19.56 -0.70
N HIS A 826 -23.58 20.55 -1.05
CA HIS A 826 -24.00 21.59 -0.12
C HIS A 826 -24.79 21.01 1.06
N ILE A 827 -25.78 20.15 0.79
CA ILE A 827 -26.63 19.52 1.82
C ILE A 827 -25.78 18.74 2.83
N THR A 828 -24.85 17.91 2.35
CA THR A 828 -23.98 17.10 3.21
C THR A 828 -22.96 17.95 3.97
N ALA A 829 -22.33 18.94 3.32
CA ALA A 829 -21.39 19.85 3.97
C ALA A 829 -22.03 20.60 5.14
N ILE A 830 -23.24 21.14 4.95
CA ILE A 830 -23.97 21.88 5.98
C ILE A 830 -24.34 20.97 7.15
N ALA A 831 -24.73 19.71 6.89
CA ALA A 831 -24.94 18.72 7.93
C ALA A 831 -23.65 18.41 8.73
N GLY A 832 -22.50 18.34 8.04
CA GLY A 832 -21.18 18.23 8.66
C GLY A 832 -20.85 19.43 9.56
N PHE A 833 -21.09 20.65 9.09
CA PHE A 833 -20.87 21.87 9.89
C PHE A 833 -21.75 21.94 11.14
N VAL A 834 -23.00 21.47 11.07
CA VAL A 834 -23.87 21.33 12.26
C VAL A 834 -23.23 20.37 13.26
N THR A 835 -22.78 19.21 12.80
CA THR A 835 -22.09 18.21 13.63
C THR A 835 -20.84 18.80 14.29
N TRP A 836 -19.99 19.49 13.52
CA TRP A 836 -18.77 20.11 14.04
C TRP A 836 -19.03 21.26 15.02
N ALA A 837 -20.09 22.03 14.82
CA ALA A 837 -20.53 23.03 15.80
C ALA A 837 -20.93 22.35 17.11
N LEU A 838 -21.72 21.27 17.05
CA LEU A 838 -22.18 20.54 18.23
C LEU A 838 -21.04 19.84 18.97
N ILE A 839 -20.03 19.30 18.27
CA ILE A 839 -18.83 18.73 18.89
C ILE A 839 -18.08 19.78 19.71
N ASN A 840 -17.82 20.95 19.12
CA ASN A 840 -17.15 22.04 19.83
C ASN A 840 -17.99 22.52 21.03
N LEU A 841 -19.32 22.56 20.90
CA LEU A 841 -20.23 22.88 22.01
C LEU A 841 -20.19 21.82 23.12
N CYS A 842 -20.16 20.53 22.77
CA CYS A 842 -20.00 19.42 23.71
C CYS A 842 -18.70 19.56 24.49
N HIS A 843 -17.60 19.93 23.83
CA HIS A 843 -16.32 20.10 24.48
C HIS A 843 -16.28 21.31 25.44
N LEU A 844 -16.91 22.42 25.08
CA LEU A 844 -17.09 23.58 25.98
C LEU A 844 -17.94 23.22 27.21
N ARG A 845 -18.96 22.37 27.04
CA ARG A 845 -19.75 21.80 28.14
C ARG A 845 -18.93 20.86 28.99
N PHE A 846 -18.16 19.95 28.39
CA PHE A 846 -17.25 19.04 29.09
C PHE A 846 -16.27 19.80 29.99
N MET A 847 -15.61 20.84 29.48
CA MET A 847 -14.72 21.70 30.29
C MET A 847 -15.46 22.45 31.41
N SER A 848 -16.75 22.73 31.24
CA SER A 848 -17.58 23.34 32.30
C SER A 848 -17.97 22.31 33.37
N VAL A 849 -18.22 21.06 32.99
CA VAL A 849 -18.46 19.94 33.92
C VAL A 849 -17.20 19.66 34.75
N LEU A 850 -16.02 19.60 34.13
CA LEU A 850 -14.75 19.42 34.86
C LEU A 850 -14.55 20.50 35.93
N ARG A 851 -14.78 21.77 35.57
CA ARG A 851 -14.73 22.90 36.52
C ARG A 851 -15.75 22.76 37.64
N CYS A 852 -16.98 22.35 37.32
CA CYS A 852 -18.03 22.12 38.31
C CYS A 852 -17.68 21.01 39.31
N LYS A 853 -16.97 19.97 38.87
CA LYS A 853 -16.55 18.83 39.70
C LYS A 853 -15.18 19.01 40.35
N GLY A 854 -14.54 20.17 40.22
CA GLY A 854 -13.21 20.43 40.78
C GLY A 854 -12.08 19.61 40.15
N LEU A 855 -12.29 19.02 38.97
CA LEU A 855 -11.28 18.24 38.26
C LEU A 855 -10.37 19.16 37.43
N SER A 856 -9.07 19.08 37.70
CA SER A 856 -8.07 19.80 36.90
C SER A 856 -7.96 19.19 35.51
N ARG A 857 -7.83 20.01 34.46
CA ARG A 857 -7.53 19.50 33.11
C ARG A 857 -6.16 18.83 33.00
N GLU A 858 -5.31 18.97 34.01
CA GLU A 858 -4.02 18.27 34.10
C GLU A 858 -4.17 16.81 34.50
N SER A 859 -5.32 16.42 35.07
CA SER A 859 -5.61 15.01 35.36
C SER A 859 -6.14 14.25 34.14
N LEU A 860 -6.32 14.92 33.00
CA LEU A 860 -6.82 14.28 31.78
C LEU A 860 -5.69 13.50 31.08
N PRO A 861 -5.97 12.30 30.53
CA PRO A 861 -4.95 11.52 29.82
C PRO A 861 -4.37 12.24 28.59
N TYR A 862 -5.19 13.08 27.96
CA TYR A 862 -4.78 13.98 26.89
C TYR A 862 -5.43 15.34 27.10
N LYS A 863 -4.63 16.41 26.95
CA LYS A 863 -5.05 17.81 27.11
C LYS A 863 -4.97 18.49 25.75
N ALA A 864 -6.10 18.94 25.21
CA ALA A 864 -6.08 19.64 23.93
C ALA A 864 -5.44 21.03 24.07
N PRO A 865 -4.62 21.45 23.09
CA PRO A 865 -3.92 22.72 23.11
C PRO A 865 -4.87 23.91 22.93
N PHE A 866 -4.50 25.07 23.48
CA PHE A 866 -5.20 26.36 23.29
C PHE A 866 -6.68 26.39 23.72
N GLN A 867 -7.11 25.46 24.56
CA GLN A 867 -8.47 25.40 25.07
C GLN A 867 -8.68 26.34 26.27
N PRO A 868 -9.83 27.03 26.39
CA PRO A 868 -11.07 26.81 25.63
C PRO A 868 -11.18 27.61 24.32
N TRP A 869 -10.26 28.54 24.06
CA TRP A 869 -10.35 29.47 22.93
C TRP A 869 -10.41 28.79 21.57
N LEU A 870 -9.71 27.66 21.41
CA LEU A 870 -9.75 26.89 20.17
C LEU A 870 -11.14 26.32 19.87
N SER A 871 -11.85 25.79 20.88
CA SER A 871 -13.23 25.30 20.70
C SER A 871 -14.22 26.43 20.47
N VAL A 872 -14.01 27.60 21.09
CA VAL A 872 -14.82 28.80 20.84
C VAL A 872 -14.64 29.27 19.40
N PHE A 873 -13.40 29.34 18.92
CA PHE A 873 -13.08 29.68 17.52
C PHE A 873 -13.81 28.75 16.55
N GLY A 874 -13.68 27.43 16.74
CA GLY A 874 -14.34 26.43 15.92
C GLY A 874 -15.86 26.55 15.93
N LEU A 875 -16.47 26.72 17.12
CA LEU A 875 -17.91 26.90 17.25
C LEU A 875 -18.41 28.15 16.52
N VAL A 876 -17.76 29.30 16.73
CA VAL A 876 -18.15 30.58 16.13
C VAL A 876 -18.05 30.51 14.61
N LEU A 877 -16.94 29.97 14.07
CA LEU A 877 -16.77 29.85 12.62
C LEU A 877 -17.76 28.87 11.99
N ASN A 878 -18.00 27.71 12.60
CA ASN A 878 -19.02 26.78 12.11
C ASN A 878 -20.41 27.42 12.07
N VAL A 879 -20.82 28.10 13.15
CA VAL A 879 -22.13 28.80 13.20
C VAL A 879 -22.19 29.92 12.16
N LEU A 880 -21.13 30.71 12.01
CA LEU A 880 -21.07 31.78 11.02
C LEU A 880 -21.21 31.22 9.60
N ILE A 881 -20.50 30.14 9.26
CA ILE A 881 -20.60 29.46 7.97
C ILE A 881 -22.01 28.90 7.77
N LEU A 882 -22.63 28.27 8.77
CA LEU A 882 -23.99 27.75 8.67
C LEU A 882 -25.00 28.84 8.30
N LEU A 883 -24.96 29.98 8.99
CA LEU A 883 -25.87 31.11 8.74
C LEU A 883 -25.67 31.73 7.35
N THR A 884 -24.42 31.80 6.91
CA THR A 884 -24.02 32.48 5.67
C THR A 884 -23.84 31.54 4.48
N SER A 885 -23.98 30.22 4.63
CA SER A 885 -23.69 29.23 3.57
C SER A 885 -24.51 29.44 2.28
N GLY A 886 -25.75 29.92 2.40
CA GLY A 886 -26.64 30.23 1.28
C GLY A 886 -26.70 31.72 0.91
N PHE A 887 -25.73 32.55 1.33
CA PHE A 887 -25.79 34.00 1.12
C PHE A 887 -25.94 34.40 -0.36
N THR A 888 -25.37 33.61 -1.28
CA THR A 888 -25.44 33.85 -2.74
C THR A 888 -26.86 33.77 -3.29
N VAL A 889 -27.73 33.00 -2.64
CA VAL A 889 -29.14 32.84 -3.04
C VAL A 889 -29.96 34.10 -2.80
N PHE A 890 -29.50 34.98 -1.90
CA PHE A 890 -30.15 36.27 -1.68
C PHE A 890 -29.71 37.34 -2.69
N ILE A 891 -28.63 37.10 -3.46
CA ILE A 891 -28.20 37.97 -4.55
C ILE A 891 -29.03 37.66 -5.81
N GLU A 892 -29.08 36.37 -6.18
CA GLU A 892 -29.94 35.86 -7.25
C GLU A 892 -30.90 34.81 -6.68
N TRP A 893 -32.19 35.17 -6.58
CA TRP A 893 -33.18 34.28 -5.98
C TRP A 893 -33.41 33.02 -6.81
N LYS A 894 -32.88 31.90 -6.33
CA LYS A 894 -33.08 30.55 -6.88
C LYS A 894 -33.57 29.63 -5.77
N TRP A 895 -34.86 29.32 -5.77
CA TRP A 895 -35.49 28.57 -4.68
C TRP A 895 -34.88 27.16 -4.48
N LYS A 896 -34.38 26.53 -5.56
CA LYS A 896 -33.71 25.22 -5.49
C LYS A 896 -32.38 25.30 -4.72
N ASP A 897 -31.58 26.33 -5.00
CA ASP A 897 -30.32 26.60 -4.29
C ASP A 897 -30.59 27.01 -2.83
N PHE A 898 -31.68 27.74 -2.56
CA PHE A 898 -32.12 28.06 -1.19
C PHE A 898 -32.39 26.79 -0.40
N LEU A 899 -33.16 25.87 -1.00
CA LEU A 899 -33.48 24.60 -0.35
C LEU A 899 -32.20 23.79 -0.11
N ALA A 900 -31.33 23.64 -1.10
CA ALA A 900 -30.07 22.92 -0.94
C ALA A 900 -29.17 23.52 0.16
N ALA A 901 -29.13 24.86 0.29
CA ALA A 901 -28.29 25.54 1.26
C ALA A 901 -28.86 25.54 2.70
N TYR A 902 -30.15 25.32 2.92
CA TYR A 902 -30.76 25.45 4.26
C TYR A 902 -31.56 24.23 4.73
N VAL A 903 -31.80 23.23 3.87
CA VAL A 903 -32.61 22.04 4.23
C VAL A 903 -31.99 21.26 5.39
N SER A 904 -30.66 21.09 5.44
CA SER A 904 -29.99 20.37 6.53
C SER A 904 -30.17 21.06 7.89
N ILE A 905 -30.13 22.40 7.91
CA ILE A 905 -30.39 23.19 9.12
C ILE A 905 -31.86 23.02 9.54
N ALA A 906 -32.79 23.10 8.59
CA ALA A 906 -34.20 22.89 8.86
C ALA A 906 -34.48 21.49 9.42
N ILE A 907 -33.92 20.44 8.81
CA ILE A 907 -34.05 19.04 9.27
C ILE A 907 -33.52 18.89 10.71
N PHE A 908 -32.35 19.46 11.01
CA PHE A 908 -31.80 19.42 12.36
C PHE A 908 -32.75 20.03 13.39
N PHE A 909 -33.28 21.23 13.13
CA PHE A 909 -34.23 21.88 14.04
C PHE A 909 -35.56 21.14 14.14
N VAL A 910 -36.06 20.56 13.04
CA VAL A 910 -37.27 19.73 13.04
C VAL A 910 -37.07 18.52 13.94
N PHE A 911 -35.98 17.77 13.79
CA PHE A 911 -35.70 16.63 14.67
C PHE A 911 -35.52 17.05 16.12
N LEU A 912 -34.81 18.14 16.37
CA LEU A 912 -34.60 18.67 17.72
C LEU A 912 -35.94 19.04 18.39
N VAL A 913 -36.79 19.80 17.69
CA VAL A 913 -38.06 20.29 18.24
C VAL A 913 -39.07 19.16 18.39
N VAL A 914 -39.22 18.31 17.37
CA VAL A 914 -40.17 17.17 17.40
C VAL A 914 -39.82 16.21 18.53
N HIS A 915 -38.56 15.78 18.63
CA HIS A 915 -38.14 14.88 19.70
C HIS A 915 -38.31 15.53 21.08
N LYS A 916 -37.97 16.82 21.20
CA LYS A 916 -38.11 17.55 22.47
C LYS A 916 -39.57 17.75 22.89
N VAL A 917 -40.49 17.96 21.95
CA VAL A 917 -41.92 18.10 22.24
C VAL A 917 -42.54 16.75 22.65
N ILE A 918 -42.17 15.66 21.98
CA ILE A 918 -42.71 14.31 22.24
C ILE A 918 -42.17 13.77 23.57
N TYR A 919 -40.85 13.77 23.76
CA TYR A 919 -40.19 13.16 24.91
C TYR A 919 -39.97 14.11 26.08
N ARG A 920 -40.28 15.41 25.91
CA ARG A 920 -40.18 16.46 26.94
C ARG A 920 -38.83 16.47 27.65
N THR A 921 -37.75 16.26 26.90
CA THR A 921 -36.39 16.21 27.43
C THR A 921 -35.98 17.57 28.00
N ARG A 922 -35.09 17.55 28.99
CA ARG A 922 -34.52 18.75 29.62
C ARG A 922 -33.03 18.84 29.32
N PRO A 923 -32.46 20.05 29.21
CA PRO A 923 -31.02 20.21 29.14
C PRO A 923 -30.36 19.60 30.37
N VAL A 924 -29.27 18.86 30.17
CA VAL A 924 -28.54 18.20 31.25
C VAL A 924 -27.83 19.26 32.09
N LYS A 925 -28.01 19.23 33.42
CA LYS A 925 -27.31 20.13 34.33
C LYS A 925 -25.88 19.67 34.56
N LEU A 926 -24.97 20.61 34.85
CA LEU A 926 -23.53 20.32 34.93
C LEU A 926 -23.16 19.36 36.08
N ASP A 927 -23.91 19.39 37.18
CA ASP A 927 -23.77 18.55 38.37
C ASP A 927 -24.27 17.11 38.13
N GLU A 928 -25.32 16.96 37.33
CA GLU A 928 -25.95 15.68 36.97
C GLU A 928 -25.12 14.87 35.94
N VAL A 929 -24.16 15.48 35.25
CA VAL A 929 -23.30 14.77 34.28
C VAL A 929 -22.38 13.81 35.01
N GLU A 930 -22.62 12.50 34.92
CA GLU A 930 -21.67 11.50 35.37
C GLU A 930 -20.46 11.45 34.43
N LEU A 931 -19.25 11.30 34.97
CA LEU A 931 -18.01 11.18 34.21
C LEU A 931 -17.39 9.77 34.30
N SER A 932 -17.97 8.84 35.07
CA SER A 932 -17.46 7.49 35.23
C SER A 932 -17.62 6.66 33.95
N THR A 933 -16.54 5.98 33.57
CA THR A 933 -16.51 4.82 32.68
C THR A 933 -16.92 3.61 33.50
N SER A 934 -18.15 3.16 33.36
CA SER A 934 -18.56 1.81 33.81
C SER A 934 -17.89 0.75 32.97
#